data_AF-A0A8T0FD50-F1
#
_entry.id   AF-A0A8T0FD50-F1
#
_cell.length_a   1.000
_cell.length_b   1.000
_cell.length_c   1.000
_cell.angle_alpha   90.00
_cell.angle_beta   90.00
_cell.angle_gamma   90.00
#
_symmetry.space_group_name_H-M   'P 1'
#
loop_
_entity.id
_entity.type
_entity.pdbx_description
1 polymer ?
#
loop_
_entity_poly.entity_id
_entity_poly.type
_entity_poly.pdbx_seq_one_letter_code
_entity_poly.pdbx_strand_id
1 'polypeptide(L)'
;MGRDAIKDEDIPKPILNEMFLDEFKELGIDYTLDPQDRLFRAHGHTMREIFILRSGNFERIPDIVIWPTCHDNVLHIVQLAVKHNVVIIPYGGGTSVSCAVECPPNERRMIISLDTSQMNKILWVNKDNSTALVEAGIIGQDLERELAKFGFCTGHEPDSCEFSSLGGWVATRASGMKKNIYGNIEDMVVHIRMVTPQGEIQKNCQVPRISSGPDIHQFILGSEGTLGVVTEVIIRIRPIPPCSKYGSIVFPAFEPGVKCLREVVRQQLKPASMRLMDNLQFTFGHALKPEASSVIQSLIDQVKKFYVTQIKGYDVHKMCVVTLLMEGTKEDVENLEKRIYNIASKYGGMAAGEDNGKRGYMLTYVIAYIRDLGLDYGVVSESFETSVPWDRVIDLCRNVKDRIQREVRNHGIQFPAFASCRVTQSYDVGACVYFYFAFGYYGLSDPVHTYESIEAAARDEIIASGGSISHHHGVGKLRKRWMSQTVSDVGINMIRAVKEKIDPLNIFANGNLFESNSKLFSAEEGINWNFIPPAAPNFGGLWEANIKSMKKILVKVTKTKILNFEELNTLVVEIEAILNSRPLSPLSVDPTDLQPLTPGHFLVGSSLLSFTEQNTAVSLSSRWSHVQDLKSKFWDRWSREYLQQLQQRQKWKNPQPNLKEGDLVILKDDHKPLQWKLARIKKTIPGPDGLVRVVEVQTSNGLFLRAMNRIIPLPIQDVGPMSNGGRDVAEPAQELKS
;
A
#
# COMPACT_ATOMS: atom_id res chain seq x y z
N MET A 1 6.95 16.42 24.83
CA MET A 1 6.24 17.62 24.37
C MET A 1 4.91 17.15 23.79
N GLY A 2 3.86 17.11 24.60
CA GLY A 2 2.51 16.79 24.11
C GLY A 2 1.88 18.07 23.57
N ARG A 3 1.41 18.06 22.32
CA ARG A 3 0.33 18.98 21.94
C ARG A 3 -0.92 18.55 22.70
N ASP A 4 -1.76 19.53 23.03
CA ASP A 4 -3.16 19.27 23.40
C ASP A 4 -3.85 18.48 22.28
N ALA A 5 -4.94 17.78 22.60
CA ALA A 5 -5.75 17.05 21.61
C ALA A 5 -6.09 17.94 20.39
N ILE A 6 -6.21 17.33 19.20
CA ILE A 6 -6.60 18.03 17.97
C ILE A 6 -7.91 18.78 18.25
N LYS A 7 -7.87 20.11 18.12
CA LYS A 7 -9.03 20.96 18.35
C LYS A 7 -9.95 20.90 17.16
N ASP A 8 -11.24 21.09 17.38
CA ASP A 8 -12.27 21.07 16.32
C ASP A 8 -11.95 22.05 15.17
N GLU A 9 -11.31 23.18 15.50
CA GLU A 9 -10.89 24.21 14.54
C GLU A 9 -9.80 23.74 13.56
N ASP A 10 -8.98 22.77 13.97
CA ASP A 10 -7.90 22.20 13.16
C ASP A 10 -8.39 21.04 12.26
N ILE A 11 -9.63 20.58 12.47
CA ILE A 11 -10.22 19.46 11.72
C ILE A 11 -10.80 19.96 10.40
N PRO A 12 -10.49 19.33 9.25
CA PRO A 12 -11.00 19.75 7.95
C PRO A 12 -12.53 19.81 7.92
N LYS A 13 -13.08 20.90 7.38
CA LYS A 13 -14.53 21.04 7.15
C LYS A 13 -15.02 19.98 6.17
N PRO A 14 -16.26 19.47 6.36
CA PRO A 14 -16.80 18.44 5.47
C PRO A 14 -17.12 19.02 4.08
N ILE A 15 -16.85 18.22 3.04
CA ILE A 15 -17.30 18.47 1.67
C ILE A 15 -18.66 17.79 1.51
N LEU A 16 -19.72 18.58 1.33
CA LEU A 16 -21.10 18.08 1.31
C LEU A 16 -21.69 18.06 -0.11
N ASN A 17 -22.40 16.99 -0.41
CA ASN A 17 -23.31 16.88 -1.55
C ASN A 17 -24.74 17.10 -1.04
N GLU A 18 -25.27 18.31 -1.23
CA GLU A 18 -26.58 18.70 -0.70
C GLU A 18 -27.72 17.82 -1.23
N MET A 19 -27.66 17.42 -2.52
CA MET A 19 -28.68 16.53 -3.11
C MET A 19 -28.69 15.16 -2.43
N PHE A 20 -27.50 14.61 -2.13
CA PHE A 20 -27.40 13.36 -1.37
C PHE A 20 -27.97 13.53 0.04
N LEU A 21 -27.63 14.62 0.74
CA LEU A 21 -28.06 14.85 2.12
C LEU A 21 -29.57 15.02 2.23
N ASP A 22 -30.19 15.72 1.28
CA ASP A 22 -31.64 15.96 1.32
C ASP A 22 -32.41 14.66 1.12
N GLU A 23 -32.04 13.82 0.16
CA GLU A 23 -32.65 12.50 -0.02
C GLU A 23 -32.31 11.54 1.12
N PHE A 24 -31.08 11.59 1.65
CA PHE A 24 -30.65 10.73 2.75
C PHE A 24 -31.45 11.00 4.05
N LYS A 25 -31.77 12.27 4.35
CA LYS A 25 -32.57 12.62 5.54
C LYS A 25 -33.96 11.98 5.53
N GLU A 26 -34.52 11.72 4.35
CA GLU A 26 -35.82 11.04 4.21
C GLU A 26 -35.77 9.57 4.69
N LEU A 27 -34.59 8.95 4.73
CA LEU A 27 -34.41 7.58 5.22
C LEU A 27 -34.53 7.46 6.75
N GLY A 28 -34.42 8.57 7.50
CA GLY A 28 -34.49 8.57 8.96
C GLY A 28 -33.38 7.76 9.65
N ILE A 29 -32.20 7.66 9.02
CA ILE A 29 -31.03 6.96 9.55
C ILE A 29 -30.13 7.96 10.29
N ASP A 30 -29.63 7.57 11.46
CA ASP A 30 -28.76 8.41 12.28
C ASP A 30 -27.44 8.73 11.56
N TYR A 31 -27.00 9.99 11.70
CA TYR A 31 -25.76 10.51 11.14
C TYR A 31 -25.21 11.65 11.97
N THR A 32 -23.94 12.00 11.74
CA THR A 32 -23.28 13.16 12.35
C THR A 32 -22.35 13.84 11.36
N LEU A 33 -22.19 15.15 11.54
CA LEU A 33 -21.17 15.97 10.89
C LEU A 33 -20.13 16.47 11.90
N ASP A 34 -20.21 16.00 13.15
CA ASP A 34 -19.34 16.40 14.24
C ASP A 34 -17.85 16.14 13.88
N PRO A 35 -16.96 17.13 14.07
CA PRO A 35 -15.55 16.99 13.75
C PRO A 35 -14.88 15.80 14.45
N GLN A 36 -15.18 15.54 15.71
CA GLN A 36 -14.56 14.47 16.49
C GLN A 36 -15.05 13.10 16.06
N ASP A 37 -16.35 12.95 15.77
CA ASP A 37 -16.89 11.69 15.25
C ASP A 37 -16.29 11.30 13.91
N ARG A 38 -16.05 12.29 13.03
CA ARG A 38 -15.40 12.12 11.73
C ARG A 38 -13.92 11.79 11.89
N LEU A 39 -13.21 12.49 12.78
CA LEU A 39 -11.80 12.25 13.07
C LEU A 39 -11.57 10.84 13.64
N PHE A 40 -12.40 10.40 14.58
CA PHE A 40 -12.32 9.07 15.19
C PHE A 40 -12.36 7.94 14.15
N ARG A 41 -13.07 8.16 13.04
CA ARG A 41 -13.27 7.17 11.97
C ARG A 41 -12.36 7.39 10.76
N ALA A 42 -11.42 8.33 10.86
CA ALA A 42 -10.46 8.63 9.80
C ALA A 42 -9.22 7.72 9.83
N HIS A 43 -9.08 6.87 10.85
CA HIS A 43 -7.83 6.15 11.10
C HIS A 43 -8.04 4.74 11.65
N GLY A 44 -7.03 3.90 11.43
CA GLY A 44 -6.79 2.65 12.14
C GLY A 44 -5.78 2.83 13.28
N HIS A 45 -4.88 1.88 13.46
CA HIS A 45 -3.93 1.82 14.56
C HIS A 45 -2.47 1.65 14.11
N THR A 46 -2.14 1.99 12.86
CA THR A 46 -0.72 2.06 12.47
C THR A 46 0.00 3.20 13.22
N MET A 47 1.32 3.09 13.37
CA MET A 47 2.13 4.10 14.06
C MET A 47 2.00 5.47 13.43
N ARG A 48 1.91 5.55 12.10
CA ARG A 48 1.68 6.81 11.39
C ARG A 48 0.35 7.44 11.80
N GLU A 49 -0.73 6.66 11.75
CA GLU A 49 -2.08 7.13 12.10
C GLU A 49 -2.13 7.65 13.55
N ILE A 50 -1.60 6.89 14.50
CA ILE A 50 -1.57 7.28 15.92
C ILE A 50 -0.67 8.49 16.16
N PHE A 51 0.47 8.59 15.46
CA PHE A 51 1.36 9.73 15.59
C PHE A 51 0.75 11.01 15.01
N ILE A 52 0.06 10.92 13.87
CA ILE A 52 -0.73 12.02 13.28
C ILE A 52 -1.81 12.46 14.26
N LEU A 53 -2.58 11.53 14.83
CA LEU A 53 -3.63 11.85 15.80
C LEU A 53 -3.09 12.63 17.03
N ARG A 54 -1.86 12.35 17.46
CA ARG A 54 -1.24 12.98 18.63
C ARG A 54 -0.53 14.30 18.36
N SER A 55 -0.06 14.52 17.13
CA SER A 55 0.90 15.61 16.86
C SER A 55 0.78 16.28 15.50
N GLY A 56 0.03 15.68 14.57
CA GLY A 56 -0.18 16.16 13.21
C GLY A 56 -1.65 16.46 12.93
N ASN A 57 -1.98 16.46 11.64
CA ASN A 57 -3.34 16.61 11.12
C ASN A 57 -3.52 15.64 9.96
N PHE A 58 -4.70 15.04 9.82
CA PHE A 58 -5.03 14.24 8.65
C PHE A 58 -5.34 15.15 7.45
N GLU A 59 -4.77 14.84 6.28
CA GLU A 59 -5.02 15.61 5.04
C GLU A 59 -6.48 15.47 4.57
N ARG A 60 -7.08 14.30 4.79
CA ARG A 60 -8.46 13.99 4.45
C ARG A 60 -9.06 13.10 5.53
N ILE A 61 -10.28 13.43 5.93
CA ILE A 61 -11.10 12.61 6.84
C ILE A 61 -12.49 12.42 6.22
N PRO A 62 -13.34 11.51 6.72
CA PRO A 62 -14.74 11.41 6.27
C PRO A 62 -15.48 12.76 6.41
N ASP A 63 -16.45 13.01 5.54
CA ASP A 63 -17.28 14.22 5.59
C ASP A 63 -18.52 14.02 6.47
N ILE A 64 -19.04 12.81 6.50
CA ILE A 64 -20.19 12.40 7.28
C ILE A 64 -19.94 11.01 7.85
N VAL A 65 -20.50 10.74 9.03
CA VAL A 65 -20.60 9.39 9.58
C VAL A 65 -22.07 8.99 9.60
N ILE A 66 -22.37 7.78 9.13
CA ILE A 66 -23.74 7.24 9.07
C ILE A 66 -23.78 5.90 9.79
N TRP A 67 -24.82 5.67 10.59
CA TRP A 67 -25.01 4.44 11.38
C TRP A 67 -26.23 3.63 10.89
N PRO A 68 -26.07 2.79 9.85
CA PRO A 68 -27.11 1.83 9.49
C PRO A 68 -27.38 0.84 10.63
N THR A 69 -28.64 0.47 10.80
CA THR A 69 -29.09 -0.46 11.86
C THR A 69 -29.52 -1.82 11.32
N CYS A 70 -29.57 -1.99 10.00
CA CYS A 70 -29.93 -3.22 9.31
C CYS A 70 -29.42 -3.25 7.86
N HIS A 71 -29.57 -4.39 7.19
CA HIS A 71 -29.21 -4.57 5.79
C HIS A 71 -29.87 -3.53 4.85
N ASP A 72 -31.17 -3.28 5.00
CA ASP A 72 -31.91 -2.39 4.10
C ASP A 72 -31.44 -0.93 4.18
N ASN A 73 -31.00 -0.49 5.36
CA ASN A 73 -30.35 0.83 5.50
C ASN A 73 -29.12 0.92 4.61
N VAL A 74 -28.25 -0.10 4.65
CA VAL A 74 -27.03 -0.15 3.84
C VAL A 74 -27.37 -0.17 2.35
N LEU A 75 -28.37 -0.96 1.94
CA LEU A 75 -28.84 -1.02 0.55
C LEU A 75 -29.25 0.37 0.03
N HIS A 76 -30.10 1.09 0.76
CA HIS A 76 -30.55 2.41 0.36
C HIS A 76 -29.41 3.45 0.35
N ILE A 77 -28.50 3.40 1.34
CA ILE A 77 -27.32 4.30 1.38
C ILE A 77 -26.43 4.08 0.15
N VAL A 78 -26.15 2.83 -0.21
CA VAL A 78 -25.32 2.52 -1.39
C VAL A 78 -26.00 2.95 -2.68
N GLN A 79 -27.32 2.78 -2.80
CA GLN A 79 -28.08 3.27 -3.96
C GLN A 79 -28.01 4.81 -4.10
N LEU A 80 -28.17 5.55 -2.99
CA LEU A 80 -28.00 7.00 -2.99
C LEU A 80 -26.57 7.42 -3.31
N ALA A 81 -25.57 6.70 -2.78
CA ALA A 81 -24.17 6.99 -3.07
C ALA A 81 -23.84 6.80 -4.56
N VAL A 82 -24.38 5.76 -5.20
CA VAL A 82 -24.29 5.57 -6.66
C VAL A 82 -24.97 6.72 -7.40
N LYS A 83 -26.20 7.09 -7.01
CA LYS A 83 -26.98 8.15 -7.64
C LYS A 83 -26.28 9.51 -7.60
N HIS A 84 -25.63 9.84 -6.48
CA HIS A 84 -25.03 11.16 -6.24
C HIS A 84 -23.50 11.17 -6.33
N ASN A 85 -22.88 10.04 -6.74
CA ASN A 85 -21.44 9.87 -6.83
C ASN A 85 -20.70 10.25 -5.52
N VAL A 86 -21.14 9.64 -4.42
CA VAL A 86 -20.57 9.80 -3.07
C VAL A 86 -19.73 8.58 -2.73
N VAL A 87 -18.59 8.77 -2.06
CA VAL A 87 -17.70 7.68 -1.65
C VAL A 87 -18.18 7.08 -0.34
N ILE A 88 -18.05 5.76 -0.21
CA ILE A 88 -18.27 5.01 1.03
C ILE A 88 -16.97 4.33 1.45
N ILE A 89 -16.58 4.54 2.70
CA ILE A 89 -15.56 3.75 3.39
C ILE A 89 -16.27 3.00 4.54
N PRO A 90 -16.43 1.66 4.44
CA PRO A 90 -16.99 0.88 5.53
C PRO A 90 -16.10 0.96 6.77
N TYR A 91 -16.74 1.16 7.93
CA TYR A 91 -16.08 1.23 9.22
C TYR A 91 -16.75 0.26 10.20
N GLY A 92 -15.93 -0.48 10.93
CA GLY A 92 -16.39 -1.39 11.98
C GLY A 92 -15.74 -1.02 13.29
N GLY A 93 -14.83 -1.87 13.76
CA GLY A 93 -14.09 -1.65 15.00
C GLY A 93 -12.97 -0.60 14.98
N GLY A 94 -12.61 -0.05 13.81
CA GLY A 94 -11.44 0.85 13.70
C GLY A 94 -10.08 0.20 13.91
N THR A 95 -9.99 -1.13 13.99
CA THR A 95 -8.77 -1.85 14.41
C THR A 95 -7.77 -2.17 13.28
N SER A 96 -7.86 -1.49 12.14
CA SER A 96 -6.96 -1.74 10.99
C SER A 96 -5.51 -1.39 11.31
N VAL A 97 -4.56 -2.23 10.88
CA VAL A 97 -3.10 -2.00 10.96
C VAL A 97 -2.46 -2.07 9.56
N SER A 98 -3.20 -1.55 8.58
CA SER A 98 -2.82 -1.52 7.16
C SER A 98 -3.19 -0.20 6.48
N CYS A 99 -3.56 0.81 7.27
CA CYS A 99 -4.14 2.08 6.81
C CYS A 99 -5.41 1.84 5.96
N ALA A 100 -6.22 0.81 6.24
CA ALA A 100 -7.32 0.42 5.35
C ALA A 100 -8.47 1.45 5.31
N VAL A 101 -8.66 2.20 6.40
CA VAL A 101 -9.77 3.15 6.57
C VAL A 101 -9.35 4.60 6.36
N GLU A 102 -8.05 4.88 6.25
CA GLU A 102 -7.53 6.22 5.96
C GLU A 102 -8.10 6.73 4.62
N CYS A 103 -8.62 7.95 4.59
CA CYS A 103 -9.19 8.55 3.39
C CYS A 103 -8.08 8.93 2.39
N PRO A 104 -8.21 8.61 1.09
CA PRO A 104 -7.24 9.07 0.10
C PRO A 104 -7.17 10.62 0.03
N PRO A 105 -5.98 11.24 0.15
CA PRO A 105 -5.84 12.70 0.16
C PRO A 105 -6.35 13.42 -1.09
N ASN A 106 -6.36 12.70 -2.22
CA ASN A 106 -6.80 13.23 -3.51
C ASN A 106 -8.28 13.00 -3.82
N GLU A 107 -9.04 12.34 -2.93
CA GLU A 107 -10.47 12.16 -3.12
C GLU A 107 -11.22 13.48 -2.87
N ARG A 108 -11.93 13.94 -3.90
CA ARG A 108 -12.63 15.23 -3.93
C ARG A 108 -14.14 15.10 -3.72
N ARG A 109 -14.70 13.90 -3.90
CA ARG A 109 -16.09 13.61 -3.60
C ARG A 109 -16.34 13.65 -2.10
N MET A 110 -17.61 13.79 -1.73
CA MET A 110 -18.06 13.57 -0.36
C MET A 110 -17.76 12.12 0.04
N ILE A 111 -17.24 11.91 1.26
CA ILE A 111 -16.86 10.61 1.82
C ILE A 111 -17.75 10.30 3.03
N ILE A 112 -18.47 9.20 2.95
CA ILE A 112 -19.21 8.60 4.04
C ILE A 112 -18.28 7.61 4.76
N SER A 113 -18.10 7.80 6.06
CA SER A 113 -17.74 6.69 6.94
C SER A 113 -19.01 5.93 7.30
N LEU A 114 -19.19 4.75 6.73
CA LEU A 114 -20.37 3.93 6.98
C LEU A 114 -20.09 3.01 8.18
N ASP A 115 -20.49 3.44 9.36
CA ASP A 115 -20.20 2.77 10.63
C ASP A 115 -21.23 1.69 10.92
N THR A 116 -20.77 0.43 10.90
CA THR A 116 -21.61 -0.75 11.09
C THR A 116 -21.97 -1.06 12.54
N SER A 117 -21.44 -0.33 13.54
CA SER A 117 -21.56 -0.66 14.97
C SER A 117 -22.99 -0.80 15.50
N GLN A 118 -23.98 -0.19 14.85
CA GLN A 118 -25.40 -0.28 15.24
C GLN A 118 -26.14 -1.46 14.58
N MET A 119 -25.52 -2.14 13.62
CA MET A 119 -26.00 -3.37 12.98
C MET A 119 -25.26 -4.56 13.63
N ASN A 120 -25.67 -4.90 14.86
CA ASN A 120 -24.88 -5.72 15.80
C ASN A 120 -25.65 -6.89 16.45
N LYS A 121 -26.78 -7.32 15.88
CA LYS A 121 -27.63 -8.37 16.45
C LYS A 121 -27.24 -9.77 15.99
N ILE A 122 -27.43 -10.76 16.87
CA ILE A 122 -27.58 -12.16 16.45
C ILE A 122 -29.03 -12.35 16.02
N LEU A 123 -29.25 -12.57 14.73
CA LEU A 123 -30.58 -12.67 14.13
C LEU A 123 -31.24 -14.02 14.43
N TRP A 124 -30.46 -15.10 14.40
CA TRP A 124 -30.89 -16.42 14.88
C TRP A 124 -29.72 -17.33 15.22
N VAL A 125 -29.99 -18.34 16.06
CA VAL A 125 -29.06 -19.43 16.40
C VAL A 125 -29.71 -20.76 16.06
N ASN A 126 -29.06 -21.54 15.20
CA ASN A 126 -29.47 -22.90 14.83
C ASN A 126 -28.55 -23.91 15.52
N LYS A 127 -29.08 -24.55 16.56
CA LYS A 127 -28.33 -25.50 17.39
C LYS A 127 -28.02 -26.80 16.65
N ASP A 128 -28.96 -27.28 15.84
CA ASP A 128 -28.83 -28.54 15.10
C ASP A 128 -27.74 -28.44 14.03
N ASN A 129 -27.69 -27.32 13.30
CA ASN A 129 -26.68 -27.07 12.29
C ASN A 129 -25.39 -26.47 12.88
N SER A 130 -25.39 -26.08 14.16
CA SER A 130 -24.27 -25.39 14.82
C SER A 130 -23.82 -24.13 14.05
N THR A 131 -24.79 -23.28 13.72
CA THR A 131 -24.57 -22.00 13.03
C THR A 131 -25.38 -20.87 13.64
N ALA A 132 -24.92 -19.63 13.52
CA ALA A 132 -25.67 -18.42 13.84
C ALA A 132 -25.64 -17.43 12.68
N LEU A 133 -26.77 -16.79 12.37
CA LEU A 133 -26.81 -15.62 11.49
C LEU A 133 -26.64 -14.36 12.34
N VAL A 134 -25.69 -13.53 11.95
CA VAL A 134 -25.22 -12.41 12.75
C VAL A 134 -25.02 -11.20 11.86
N GLU A 135 -25.47 -10.05 12.33
CA GLU A 135 -25.19 -8.76 11.70
C GLU A 135 -23.70 -8.40 11.83
N ALA A 136 -23.13 -7.87 10.75
CA ALA A 136 -21.69 -7.76 10.57
C ALA A 136 -20.99 -6.75 11.51
N GLY A 137 -21.74 -5.83 12.12
CA GLY A 137 -21.21 -4.83 13.03
C GLY A 137 -20.95 -5.32 14.44
N ILE A 138 -21.39 -6.53 14.80
CA ILE A 138 -21.19 -7.06 16.15
C ILE A 138 -19.69 -7.16 16.47
N ILE A 139 -19.32 -6.73 17.67
CA ILE A 139 -17.95 -6.79 18.19
C ILE A 139 -17.68 -8.20 18.72
N GLY A 140 -16.45 -8.70 18.57
CA GLY A 140 -16.11 -10.07 18.97
C GLY A 140 -16.45 -10.42 20.42
N GLN A 141 -16.13 -9.53 21.35
CA GLN A 141 -16.47 -9.70 22.77
C GLN A 141 -17.99 -9.80 23.00
N ASP A 142 -18.78 -9.02 22.26
CA ASP A 142 -20.24 -9.02 22.35
C ASP A 142 -20.81 -10.29 21.72
N LEU A 143 -20.27 -10.71 20.57
CA LEU A 143 -20.65 -11.95 19.89
C LEU A 143 -20.48 -13.18 20.79
N GLU A 144 -19.31 -13.32 21.42
CA GLU A 144 -19.05 -14.43 22.34
C GLU A 144 -19.96 -14.36 23.57
N ARG A 145 -20.18 -13.16 24.15
CA ARG A 145 -21.07 -12.96 25.31
C ARG A 145 -22.52 -13.32 25.00
N GLU A 146 -23.02 -12.93 23.83
CA GLU A 146 -24.40 -13.20 23.42
C GLU A 146 -24.60 -14.67 23.04
N LEU A 147 -23.66 -15.30 22.33
CA LEU A 147 -23.71 -16.74 22.03
C LEU A 147 -23.64 -17.61 23.29
N ALA A 148 -22.90 -17.17 24.31
CA ALA A 148 -22.78 -17.91 25.56
C ALA A 148 -24.12 -18.10 26.27
N LYS A 149 -25.08 -17.18 26.09
CA LYS A 149 -26.45 -17.32 26.61
C LYS A 149 -27.19 -18.53 26.01
N PHE A 150 -26.75 -19.00 24.85
CA PHE A 150 -27.28 -20.19 24.18
C PHE A 150 -26.44 -21.45 24.44
N GLY A 151 -25.34 -21.34 25.19
CA GLY A 151 -24.39 -22.43 25.45
C GLY A 151 -23.32 -22.62 24.37
N PHE A 152 -23.14 -21.62 23.48
CA PHE A 152 -22.22 -21.69 22.34
C PHE A 152 -21.16 -20.58 22.39
N CYS A 153 -20.12 -20.74 21.57
CA CYS A 153 -19.05 -19.78 21.28
C CYS A 153 -18.70 -19.88 19.79
N THR A 154 -18.04 -18.87 19.22
CA THR A 154 -17.37 -19.04 17.92
C THR A 154 -15.94 -19.55 18.12
N GLY A 155 -15.28 -19.08 19.19
CA GLY A 155 -13.86 -19.34 19.46
C GLY A 155 -12.91 -18.51 18.58
N HIS A 156 -13.44 -17.58 17.78
CA HIS A 156 -12.65 -16.62 17.01
C HIS A 156 -12.19 -15.46 17.90
N GLU A 157 -11.00 -15.60 18.46
CA GLU A 157 -10.43 -14.62 19.40
C GLU A 157 -9.19 -13.95 18.80
N PRO A 158 -9.33 -13.00 17.85
CA PRO A 158 -8.22 -12.13 17.48
C PRO A 158 -7.81 -11.28 18.69
N ASP A 159 -6.56 -10.83 18.73
CA ASP A 159 -6.04 -10.03 19.85
C ASP A 159 -6.81 -8.68 19.99
N SER A 160 -7.54 -8.26 18.95
CA SER A 160 -8.40 -7.07 18.93
C SER A 160 -9.90 -7.38 19.16
N CYS A 161 -10.26 -8.54 19.72
CA CYS A 161 -11.67 -8.97 19.86
C CYS A 161 -12.56 -8.03 20.69
N GLU A 162 -11.97 -7.19 21.54
CA GLU A 162 -12.68 -6.16 22.33
C GLU A 162 -13.29 -5.06 21.47
N PHE A 163 -12.79 -4.87 20.24
CA PHE A 163 -13.22 -3.77 19.36
C PHE A 163 -13.44 -4.20 17.91
N SER A 164 -12.78 -5.25 17.41
CA SER A 164 -12.94 -5.69 16.02
C SER A 164 -14.31 -6.34 15.77
N SER A 165 -14.90 -6.03 14.63
CA SER A 165 -16.23 -6.51 14.23
C SER A 165 -16.17 -7.68 13.25
N LEU A 166 -17.25 -8.47 13.21
CA LEU A 166 -17.39 -9.64 12.32
C LEU A 166 -17.20 -9.30 10.84
N GLY A 167 -17.77 -8.20 10.36
CA GLY A 167 -17.60 -7.71 8.99
C GLY A 167 -16.15 -7.31 8.71
N GLY A 168 -15.47 -6.72 9.69
CA GLY A 168 -14.04 -6.43 9.63
C GLY A 168 -13.21 -7.71 9.45
N TRP A 169 -13.51 -8.77 10.21
CA TRP A 169 -12.82 -10.05 10.10
C TRP A 169 -12.96 -10.67 8.71
N VAL A 170 -14.16 -10.62 8.12
CA VAL A 170 -14.39 -11.07 6.74
C VAL A 170 -13.58 -10.21 5.76
N ALA A 171 -13.63 -8.89 5.91
CA ALA A 171 -12.96 -7.95 5.02
C ALA A 171 -11.43 -8.08 5.04
N THR A 172 -10.82 -8.53 6.15
CA THR A 172 -9.35 -8.58 6.32
C THR A 172 -8.76 -9.98 6.40
N ARG A 173 -9.59 -11.04 6.32
CA ARG A 173 -9.18 -12.43 6.59
C ARG A 173 -8.54 -12.61 7.97
N ALA A 174 -9.25 -12.14 9.00
CA ALA A 174 -8.74 -12.20 10.37
C ALA A 174 -8.45 -13.65 10.82
N SER A 175 -7.40 -13.78 11.64
CA SER A 175 -7.01 -15.03 12.28
C SER A 175 -7.12 -14.89 13.79
N GLY A 176 -7.80 -15.84 14.42
CA GLY A 176 -7.99 -15.88 15.87
C GLY A 176 -6.94 -16.74 16.58
N MET A 177 -6.68 -16.44 17.85
CA MET A 177 -5.78 -17.19 18.72
C MET A 177 -6.04 -18.69 18.69
N LYS A 178 -7.31 -19.10 18.73
CA LYS A 178 -7.73 -20.51 18.89
C LYS A 178 -8.00 -21.24 17.57
N LYS A 179 -7.50 -20.73 16.43
CA LYS A 179 -7.81 -21.26 15.10
C LYS A 179 -7.52 -22.75 14.92
N ASN A 180 -6.63 -23.34 15.72
CA ASN A 180 -6.33 -24.78 15.64
C ASN A 180 -7.56 -25.67 15.89
N ILE A 181 -8.52 -25.20 16.70
CA ILE A 181 -9.79 -25.90 16.97
C ILE A 181 -10.91 -25.34 16.09
N TYR A 182 -11.02 -24.00 16.01
CA TYR A 182 -12.20 -23.35 15.45
C TYR A 182 -12.07 -22.90 13.99
N GLY A 183 -10.84 -22.86 13.45
CA GLY A 183 -10.54 -22.36 12.12
C GLY A 183 -10.24 -20.86 12.08
N ASN A 184 -9.72 -20.38 10.95
CA ASN A 184 -9.69 -18.95 10.63
C ASN A 184 -11.05 -18.51 10.10
N ILE A 185 -11.23 -17.20 9.84
CA ILE A 185 -12.54 -16.67 9.42
C ILE A 185 -13.07 -17.35 8.14
N GLU A 186 -12.21 -17.71 7.19
CA GLU A 186 -12.58 -18.42 5.96
C GLU A 186 -13.10 -19.85 6.20
N ASP A 187 -12.74 -20.48 7.32
CA ASP A 187 -13.22 -21.82 7.69
C ASP A 187 -14.55 -21.75 8.46
N MET A 188 -14.73 -20.64 9.20
CA MET A 188 -15.86 -20.42 10.09
C MET A 188 -17.08 -19.87 9.36
N VAL A 189 -16.89 -19.05 8.33
CA VAL A 189 -17.97 -18.47 7.54
C VAL A 189 -18.64 -19.53 6.67
N VAL A 190 -19.97 -19.62 6.78
CA VAL A 190 -20.83 -20.49 5.97
C VAL A 190 -21.52 -19.71 4.86
N HIS A 191 -21.96 -18.49 5.15
CA HIS A 191 -22.67 -17.62 4.22
C HIS A 191 -22.37 -16.14 4.48
N ILE A 192 -22.31 -15.34 3.42
CA ILE A 192 -22.12 -13.89 3.47
C ILE A 192 -23.22 -13.23 2.64
N ARG A 193 -23.84 -12.20 3.20
CA ARG A 193 -24.65 -11.22 2.46
C ARG A 193 -23.90 -9.89 2.41
N MET A 194 -23.75 -9.33 1.22
CA MET A 194 -22.97 -8.12 0.97
C MET A 194 -23.71 -7.19 0.01
N VAL A 195 -23.77 -5.90 0.34
CA VAL A 195 -24.32 -4.86 -0.54
C VAL A 195 -23.18 -4.26 -1.37
N THR A 196 -23.38 -4.17 -2.68
CA THR A 196 -22.45 -3.56 -3.64
C THR A 196 -23.18 -2.54 -4.52
N PRO A 197 -22.46 -1.68 -5.26
CA PRO A 197 -23.08 -0.75 -6.22
C PRO A 197 -23.92 -1.41 -7.31
N GLN A 198 -23.63 -2.67 -7.67
CA GLN A 198 -24.41 -3.45 -8.64
C GLN A 198 -25.60 -4.21 -8.02
N GLY A 199 -25.73 -4.19 -6.69
CA GLY A 199 -26.75 -4.93 -5.95
C GLY A 199 -26.18 -5.87 -4.89
N GLU A 200 -26.98 -6.82 -4.45
CA GLU A 200 -26.63 -7.74 -3.37
C GLU A 200 -25.89 -8.98 -3.87
N ILE A 201 -24.81 -9.35 -3.19
CA ILE A 201 -24.13 -10.63 -3.36
C ILE A 201 -24.54 -11.56 -2.22
N GLN A 202 -25.14 -12.69 -2.58
CA GLN A 202 -25.45 -13.80 -1.67
C GLN A 202 -25.57 -15.12 -2.42
N LYS A 203 -25.33 -16.24 -1.75
CA LYS A 203 -25.67 -17.58 -2.26
C LYS A 203 -27.12 -17.91 -1.97
N ASN A 204 -27.78 -18.65 -2.87
CA ASN A 204 -29.19 -19.03 -2.71
C ASN A 204 -29.43 -20.22 -1.78
N CYS A 205 -28.38 -20.87 -1.25
CA CYS A 205 -28.51 -22.00 -0.34
C CYS A 205 -27.46 -21.95 0.78
N GLN A 206 -27.80 -22.57 1.91
CA GLN A 206 -26.97 -22.67 3.11
C GLN A 206 -26.58 -24.14 3.32
N VAL A 207 -25.63 -24.61 2.52
CA VAL A 207 -25.12 -25.99 2.57
C VAL A 207 -23.63 -25.99 2.92
N PRO A 208 -23.12 -27.06 3.56
CA PRO A 208 -21.78 -27.03 4.15
C PRO A 208 -20.64 -26.93 3.12
N ARG A 209 -20.86 -27.36 1.87
CA ARG A 209 -19.86 -27.31 0.79
C ARG A 209 -20.57 -27.33 -0.58
N ILE A 210 -20.07 -26.54 -1.53
CA ILE A 210 -20.61 -26.44 -2.89
C ILE A 210 -19.47 -26.62 -3.90
N SER A 211 -19.79 -27.17 -5.07
CA SER A 211 -18.90 -27.24 -6.24
C SER A 211 -19.62 -26.66 -7.46
N SER A 212 -19.75 -25.33 -7.50
CA SER A 212 -20.52 -24.59 -8.52
C SER A 212 -19.69 -23.52 -9.23
N GLY A 213 -18.44 -23.85 -9.58
CA GLY A 213 -17.44 -22.90 -10.08
C GLY A 213 -16.61 -22.27 -8.95
N PRO A 214 -15.89 -21.18 -9.23
CA PRO A 214 -15.12 -20.44 -8.21
C PRO A 214 -16.01 -20.00 -7.05
N ASP A 215 -15.53 -20.14 -5.82
CA ASP A 215 -16.29 -19.73 -4.64
C ASP A 215 -16.31 -18.21 -4.51
N ILE A 216 -17.47 -17.62 -4.75
CA ILE A 216 -17.68 -16.17 -4.67
C ILE A 216 -17.40 -15.60 -3.26
N HIS A 217 -17.49 -16.39 -2.19
CA HIS A 217 -17.11 -15.89 -0.86
C HIS A 217 -15.62 -15.53 -0.80
N GLN A 218 -14.76 -16.20 -1.57
CA GLN A 218 -13.32 -15.88 -1.64
C GLN A 218 -13.04 -14.57 -2.38
N PHE A 219 -14.01 -14.03 -3.13
CA PHE A 219 -13.89 -12.70 -3.73
C PHE A 219 -14.19 -11.59 -2.71
N ILE A 220 -14.98 -11.92 -1.67
CA ILE A 220 -15.35 -11.01 -0.58
C ILE A 220 -14.31 -11.06 0.55
N LEU A 221 -13.86 -12.25 0.93
CA LEU A 221 -12.88 -12.47 1.99
C LEU A 221 -11.54 -11.81 1.63
N GLY A 222 -11.12 -10.80 2.39
CA GLY A 222 -9.91 -10.03 2.09
C GLY A 222 -10.11 -8.87 1.11
N SER A 223 -11.36 -8.50 0.81
CA SER A 223 -11.67 -7.36 -0.07
C SER A 223 -11.39 -6.00 0.57
N GLU A 224 -11.15 -5.93 1.88
CA GLU A 224 -10.76 -4.73 2.63
C GLU A 224 -11.64 -3.50 2.34
N GLY A 225 -12.96 -3.71 2.23
CA GLY A 225 -13.94 -2.65 2.01
C GLY A 225 -13.94 -2.05 0.60
N THR A 226 -13.26 -2.67 -0.38
CA THR A 226 -13.14 -2.15 -1.74
C THR A 226 -14.31 -2.51 -2.65
N LEU A 227 -15.13 -3.51 -2.30
CA LEU A 227 -16.19 -4.02 -3.18
C LEU A 227 -17.61 -3.66 -2.72
N GLY A 228 -17.78 -3.27 -1.46
CA GLY A 228 -19.09 -3.19 -0.84
C GLY A 228 -19.05 -3.30 0.68
N VAL A 229 -20.22 -3.53 1.27
CA VAL A 229 -20.44 -3.67 2.73
C VAL A 229 -20.95 -5.06 3.04
N VAL A 230 -20.21 -5.82 3.83
CA VAL A 230 -20.72 -7.07 4.42
C VAL A 230 -21.75 -6.68 5.49
N THR A 231 -22.99 -7.16 5.36
CA THR A 231 -24.08 -6.80 6.27
C THR A 231 -24.46 -7.92 7.23
N GLU A 232 -24.46 -9.15 6.75
CA GLU A 232 -24.87 -10.33 7.52
C GLU A 232 -23.95 -11.51 7.19
N VAL A 233 -23.64 -12.31 8.20
CA VAL A 233 -22.77 -13.48 8.08
C VAL A 233 -23.39 -14.65 8.83
N ILE A 234 -23.47 -15.81 8.19
CA ILE A 234 -23.72 -17.07 8.88
C ILE A 234 -22.38 -17.65 9.26
N ILE A 235 -22.14 -17.82 10.56
CA ILE A 235 -20.89 -18.34 11.11
C ILE A 235 -21.15 -19.66 11.85
N ARG A 236 -20.16 -20.56 11.80
CA ARG A 236 -20.12 -21.78 12.62
C ARG A 236 -19.99 -21.39 14.10
N ILE A 237 -20.73 -22.11 14.95
CA ILE A 237 -20.64 -22.00 16.41
C ILE A 237 -20.36 -23.38 17.00
N ARG A 238 -19.81 -23.42 18.21
CA ARG A 238 -19.46 -24.65 18.94
C ARG A 238 -19.95 -24.56 20.37
N PRO A 239 -20.34 -25.69 21.01
CA PRO A 239 -20.61 -25.69 22.44
C PRO A 239 -19.41 -25.12 23.20
N ILE A 240 -19.67 -24.36 24.26
CA ILE A 240 -18.61 -23.86 25.15
C ILE A 240 -17.82 -25.07 25.70
N PRO A 241 -16.49 -25.07 25.60
CA PRO A 241 -15.69 -26.19 26.10
C PRO A 241 -15.87 -26.35 27.62
N PRO A 242 -16.13 -27.56 28.13
CA PRO A 242 -16.34 -27.78 29.57
C PRO A 242 -15.06 -27.68 30.39
N CYS A 243 -13.89 -27.75 29.75
CA CYS A 243 -12.58 -27.59 30.38
C CYS A 243 -11.66 -26.75 29.48
N SER A 244 -11.02 -25.74 30.08
CA SER A 244 -9.91 -24.98 29.49
C SER A 244 -8.73 -25.02 30.46
N LYS A 245 -7.55 -25.39 29.96
CA LYS A 245 -6.33 -25.51 30.76
C LYS A 245 -5.17 -24.79 30.12
N TYR A 246 -4.42 -24.04 30.91
CA TYR A 246 -3.21 -23.36 30.47
C TYR A 246 -1.96 -24.19 30.76
N GLY A 247 -0.88 -23.90 30.04
CA GLY A 247 0.42 -24.54 30.26
C GLY A 247 1.56 -23.70 29.73
N SER A 248 2.78 -24.06 30.12
CA SER A 248 3.98 -23.47 29.53
C SER A 248 5.16 -24.43 29.51
N ILE A 249 6.04 -24.25 28.53
CA ILE A 249 7.23 -25.08 28.33
C ILE A 249 8.44 -24.16 28.10
N VAL A 250 9.52 -24.37 28.83
CA VAL A 250 10.81 -23.69 28.60
C VAL A 250 11.71 -24.58 27.75
N PHE A 251 12.33 -23.98 26.72
CA PHE A 251 13.33 -24.60 25.86
C PHE A 251 14.69 -23.91 26.03
N PRO A 252 15.81 -24.61 25.77
CA PRO A 252 17.16 -24.05 25.90
C PRO A 252 17.48 -22.97 24.86
N ALA A 253 16.80 -23.01 23.71
CA ALA A 253 16.96 -22.08 22.60
C ALA A 253 15.67 -22.01 21.77
N PHE A 254 15.61 -21.12 20.79
CA PHE A 254 14.43 -20.92 19.93
C PHE A 254 14.22 -22.11 18.98
N GLU A 255 15.30 -22.63 18.39
CA GLU A 255 15.26 -23.66 17.35
C GLU A 255 14.67 -25.00 17.84
N PRO A 256 15.02 -25.54 19.02
CA PRO A 256 14.35 -26.71 19.58
C PRO A 256 12.85 -26.47 19.82
N GLY A 257 12.47 -25.25 20.22
CA GLY A 257 11.06 -24.85 20.35
C GLY A 257 10.32 -24.93 19.01
N VAL A 258 10.90 -24.36 17.94
CA VAL A 258 10.30 -24.42 16.58
C VAL A 258 10.16 -25.87 16.12
N LYS A 259 11.17 -26.72 16.35
CA LYS A 259 11.11 -28.15 16.03
C LYS A 259 10.02 -28.87 16.80
N CYS A 260 9.82 -28.53 18.09
CA CYS A 260 8.74 -29.07 18.89
C CYS A 260 7.36 -28.67 18.34
N LEU A 261 7.14 -27.39 18.00
CA LEU A 261 5.88 -26.91 17.41
C LEU A 261 5.57 -27.68 16.11
N ARG A 262 6.56 -27.82 15.23
CA ARG A 262 6.44 -28.59 13.99
C ARG A 262 6.06 -30.05 14.26
N GLU A 263 6.67 -30.69 15.25
CA GLU A 263 6.39 -32.08 15.59
C GLU A 263 4.97 -32.26 16.17
N VAL A 264 4.50 -31.31 16.99
CA VAL A 264 3.12 -31.29 17.51
C VAL A 264 2.13 -31.24 16.35
N VAL A 265 2.34 -30.36 15.36
CA VAL A 265 1.50 -30.30 14.16
C VAL A 265 1.61 -31.57 13.32
N ARG A 266 2.82 -32.11 13.12
CA ARG A 266 3.03 -33.34 12.35
C ARG A 266 2.28 -34.53 12.94
N GLN A 267 2.12 -34.58 14.26
CA GLN A 267 1.32 -35.60 14.96
C GLN A 267 -0.17 -35.26 15.04
N GLN A 268 -0.62 -34.20 14.37
CA GLN A 268 -2.01 -33.73 14.34
C GLN A 268 -2.57 -33.47 15.75
N LEU A 269 -1.70 -33.00 16.67
CA LEU A 269 -2.10 -32.57 17.99
C LEU A 269 -2.57 -31.12 17.93
N LYS A 270 -3.79 -30.86 18.40
CA LYS A 270 -4.46 -29.56 18.27
C LYS A 270 -4.73 -28.94 19.64
N PRO A 271 -3.72 -28.38 20.33
CA PRO A 271 -4.01 -27.42 21.40
C PRO A 271 -4.75 -26.24 20.79
N ALA A 272 -5.70 -25.65 21.54
CA ALA A 272 -6.42 -24.46 21.10
C ALA A 272 -5.45 -23.37 20.63
N SER A 273 -4.40 -23.12 21.42
CA SER A 273 -3.29 -22.24 21.05
C SER A 273 -1.95 -22.74 21.59
N MET A 274 -0.89 -22.52 20.81
CA MET A 274 0.50 -22.83 21.15
C MET A 274 1.42 -21.76 20.56
N ARG A 275 2.02 -20.93 21.41
CA ARG A 275 2.79 -19.74 20.99
C ARG A 275 4.21 -19.82 21.53
N LEU A 276 5.22 -19.82 20.65
CA LEU A 276 6.64 -19.84 21.02
C LEU A 276 7.22 -18.42 20.98
N MET A 277 7.62 -17.88 22.12
CA MET A 277 8.27 -16.57 22.24
C MET A 277 9.80 -16.71 22.32
N ASP A 278 10.51 -15.82 21.65
CA ASP A 278 11.96 -15.71 21.81
C ASP A 278 12.36 -15.16 23.18
N ASN A 279 13.66 -15.20 23.47
CA ASN A 279 14.18 -14.81 24.78
C ASN A 279 13.88 -13.34 25.15
N LEU A 280 13.89 -12.44 24.17
CA LEU A 280 13.67 -11.02 24.41
C LEU A 280 12.22 -10.76 24.84
N GLN A 281 11.26 -11.41 24.19
CA GLN A 281 9.85 -11.38 24.61
C GLN A 281 9.64 -12.06 25.97
N PHE A 282 10.31 -13.18 26.24
CA PHE A 282 10.24 -13.83 27.55
C PHE A 282 10.74 -12.90 28.66
N THR A 283 11.88 -12.24 28.45
CA THR A 283 12.46 -11.27 29.38
C THR A 283 11.53 -10.08 29.60
N PHE A 284 10.93 -9.57 28.52
CA PHE A 284 9.92 -8.50 28.59
C PHE A 284 8.70 -8.92 29.42
N GLY A 285 8.13 -10.11 29.18
CA GLY A 285 7.02 -10.63 29.96
C GLY A 285 7.35 -10.84 31.44
N HIS A 286 8.61 -11.13 31.77
CA HIS A 286 9.10 -11.21 33.14
C HIS A 286 9.21 -9.83 33.80
N ALA A 287 9.65 -8.80 33.07
CA ALA A 287 9.77 -7.43 33.56
C ALA A 287 8.41 -6.81 33.94
N LEU A 288 7.32 -7.30 33.35
CA LEU A 288 5.96 -6.86 33.67
C LEU A 288 5.36 -7.55 34.90
N LYS A 289 6.10 -8.42 35.60
CA LYS A 289 5.64 -9.08 36.84
C LYS A 289 5.35 -8.04 37.92
N PRO A 290 4.17 -8.07 38.56
CA PRO A 290 3.96 -7.35 39.81
C PRO A 290 5.05 -7.77 40.80
N GLU A 291 5.53 -6.84 41.63
CA GLU A 291 6.46 -7.18 42.70
C GLU A 291 5.86 -8.31 43.55
N ALA A 292 6.64 -9.36 43.80
CA ALA A 292 6.17 -10.52 44.53
C ALA A 292 5.81 -10.11 45.96
N SER A 293 4.55 -10.29 46.35
CA SER A 293 4.04 -9.98 47.69
C SER A 293 4.48 -10.97 48.78
N SER A 294 5.31 -11.98 48.46
CA SER A 294 5.64 -13.09 49.36
C SER A 294 7.09 -13.58 49.22
N VAL A 295 7.76 -13.70 50.37
CA VAL A 295 9.12 -14.27 50.53
C VAL A 295 9.20 -15.73 50.07
N ILE A 296 8.10 -16.48 50.14
CA ILE A 296 8.04 -17.89 49.73
C ILE A 296 8.11 -18.01 48.20
N GLN A 297 7.49 -17.08 47.49
CA GLN A 297 7.50 -17.07 46.02
C GLN A 297 8.89 -16.75 45.48
N SER A 298 9.63 -15.83 46.11
CA SER A 298 11.00 -15.49 45.71
C SER A 298 11.99 -16.65 45.93
N LEU A 299 11.79 -17.44 47.00
CA LEU A 299 12.58 -18.64 47.27
C LEU A 299 12.34 -19.72 46.21
N ILE A 300 11.09 -19.93 45.80
CA ILE A 300 10.72 -20.88 44.72
C ILE A 300 11.31 -20.43 43.38
N ASP A 301 11.26 -19.14 43.07
CA ASP A 301 11.81 -18.58 41.84
C ASP A 301 13.35 -18.68 41.81
N GLN A 302 14.03 -18.52 42.94
CA GLN A 302 15.47 -18.78 43.07
C GLN A 302 15.82 -20.25 42.87
N VAL A 303 15.05 -21.19 43.45
CA VAL A 303 15.26 -22.63 43.26
C VAL A 303 15.01 -23.05 41.82
N LYS A 304 13.96 -22.53 41.16
CA LYS A 304 13.71 -22.76 39.74
C LYS A 304 14.83 -22.20 38.87
N LYS A 305 15.29 -20.98 39.16
CA LYS A 305 16.42 -20.34 38.46
C LYS A 305 17.71 -21.15 38.65
N PHE A 306 17.98 -21.63 39.86
CA PHE A 306 19.12 -22.49 40.15
C PHE A 306 19.03 -23.83 39.40
N TYR A 307 17.87 -24.49 39.41
CA TYR A 307 17.68 -25.76 38.70
C TYR A 307 17.84 -25.62 37.17
N VAL A 308 17.26 -24.58 36.58
CA VAL A 308 17.33 -24.31 35.14
C VAL A 308 18.76 -23.95 34.71
N THR A 309 19.47 -23.12 35.50
CA THR A 309 20.79 -22.60 35.11
C THR A 309 21.96 -23.48 35.55
N GLN A 310 21.93 -24.05 36.76
CA GLN A 310 23.05 -24.79 37.34
C GLN A 310 22.93 -26.31 37.16
N ILE A 311 21.70 -26.86 37.19
CA ILE A 311 21.49 -28.31 37.06
C ILE A 311 21.24 -28.73 35.61
N LYS A 312 20.55 -27.89 34.81
CA LYS A 312 20.26 -28.16 33.40
C LYS A 312 21.12 -27.36 32.42
N GLY A 313 21.86 -26.36 32.89
CA GLY A 313 22.82 -25.61 32.07
C GLY A 313 22.18 -24.69 31.02
N TYR A 314 20.93 -24.23 31.22
CA TYR A 314 20.28 -23.37 30.24
C TYR A 314 20.88 -21.96 30.31
N ASP A 315 21.20 -21.42 29.14
CA ASP A 315 21.62 -20.03 28.99
C ASP A 315 20.39 -19.11 29.11
N VAL A 316 20.38 -18.28 30.15
CA VAL A 316 19.28 -17.35 30.44
C VAL A 316 19.04 -16.33 29.33
N HIS A 317 20.04 -16.08 28.48
CA HIS A 317 19.96 -15.16 27.34
C HIS A 317 19.49 -15.84 26.04
N LYS A 318 19.31 -17.16 26.06
CA LYS A 318 18.87 -17.94 24.87
C LYS A 318 17.58 -18.70 25.10
N MET A 319 17.25 -19.01 26.36
CA MET A 319 16.05 -19.77 26.67
C MET A 319 14.79 -19.10 26.12
N CYS A 320 13.86 -19.93 25.65
CA CYS A 320 12.63 -19.49 25.00
C CYS A 320 11.44 -20.21 25.65
N VAL A 321 10.23 -19.66 25.52
CA VAL A 321 9.04 -20.20 26.19
C VAL A 321 7.91 -20.45 25.21
N VAL A 322 7.24 -21.57 25.36
CA VAL A 322 5.95 -21.84 24.75
C VAL A 322 4.85 -21.61 25.77
N THR A 323 3.81 -20.88 25.40
CA THR A 323 2.54 -20.85 26.15
C THR A 323 1.50 -21.73 25.44
N LEU A 324 0.70 -22.45 26.24
CA LEU A 324 -0.27 -23.43 25.78
C LEU A 324 -1.65 -23.12 26.35
N LEU A 325 -2.66 -23.24 25.49
CA LEU A 325 -4.06 -23.29 25.87
C LEU A 325 -4.68 -24.52 25.23
N MET A 326 -5.34 -25.34 26.04
CA MET A 326 -6.04 -26.54 25.61
C MET A 326 -7.49 -26.45 26.07
N GLU A 327 -8.42 -26.80 25.19
CA GLU A 327 -9.86 -26.74 25.45
C GLU A 327 -10.51 -28.05 24.99
N GLY A 328 -11.52 -28.52 25.72
CA GLY A 328 -12.23 -29.75 25.39
C GLY A 328 -12.86 -30.41 26.61
N THR A 329 -13.04 -31.73 26.57
CA THR A 329 -13.36 -32.48 27.78
C THR A 329 -12.13 -32.57 28.69
N LYS A 330 -12.34 -32.77 29.99
CA LYS A 330 -11.24 -32.89 30.95
C LYS A 330 -10.27 -34.02 30.58
N GLU A 331 -10.80 -35.17 30.13
CA GLU A 331 -10.00 -36.32 29.71
C GLU A 331 -9.16 -36.02 28.45
N ASP A 332 -9.77 -35.40 27.44
CA ASP A 332 -9.07 -35.02 26.21
C ASP A 332 -7.94 -34.03 26.48
N VAL A 333 -8.21 -33.03 27.33
CA VAL A 333 -7.23 -32.02 27.73
C VAL A 333 -6.05 -32.66 28.48
N GLU A 334 -6.30 -33.54 29.45
CA GLU A 334 -5.24 -34.23 30.20
C GLU A 334 -4.40 -35.15 29.29
N ASN A 335 -5.02 -35.83 28.33
CA ASN A 335 -4.32 -36.70 27.39
C ASN A 335 -3.49 -35.90 26.37
N LEU A 336 -4.06 -34.81 25.84
CA LEU A 336 -3.36 -33.90 24.92
C LEU A 336 -2.15 -33.26 25.59
N GLU A 337 -2.34 -32.78 26.83
CA GLU A 337 -1.29 -32.19 27.65
C GLU A 337 -0.10 -33.16 27.79
N LYS A 338 -0.35 -34.39 28.26
CA LYS A 338 0.68 -35.43 28.42
C LYS A 338 1.45 -35.67 27.12
N ARG A 339 0.74 -35.76 25.98
CA ARG A 339 1.37 -35.99 24.68
C ARG A 339 2.26 -34.82 24.25
N ILE A 340 1.80 -33.58 24.42
CA ILE A 340 2.58 -32.38 24.08
C ILE A 340 3.84 -32.30 24.96
N TYR A 341 3.74 -32.48 26.28
CA TYR A 341 4.92 -32.45 27.16
C TYR A 341 5.91 -33.60 26.86
N ASN A 342 5.41 -34.78 26.47
CA ASN A 342 6.26 -35.90 26.04
C ASN A 342 6.98 -35.64 24.72
N ILE A 343 6.40 -34.87 23.80
CA ILE A 343 7.11 -34.41 22.59
C ILE A 343 8.14 -33.36 22.99
N ALA A 344 7.74 -32.39 23.80
CA ALA A 344 8.60 -31.30 24.23
C ALA A 344 9.88 -31.80 24.90
N SER A 345 9.79 -32.79 25.78
CA SER A 345 10.96 -33.37 26.47
C SER A 345 12.02 -33.93 25.51
N LYS A 346 11.63 -34.47 24.35
CA LYS A 346 12.55 -34.96 23.30
C LYS A 346 13.37 -33.83 22.66
N TYR A 347 12.89 -32.59 22.73
CA TYR A 347 13.58 -31.40 22.24
C TYR A 347 14.16 -30.54 23.38
N GLY A 348 14.29 -31.10 24.60
CA GLY A 348 14.77 -30.36 25.77
C GLY A 348 13.74 -29.37 26.33
N GLY A 349 12.45 -29.58 26.06
CA GLY A 349 11.38 -28.81 26.68
C GLY A 349 11.11 -29.25 28.12
N MET A 350 10.91 -28.30 29.02
CA MET A 350 10.56 -28.55 30.42
C MET A 350 9.29 -27.81 30.81
N ALA A 351 8.39 -28.48 31.53
CA ALA A 351 7.18 -27.84 32.03
C ALA A 351 7.52 -26.66 32.96
N ALA A 352 6.90 -25.52 32.70
CA ALA A 352 7.13 -24.27 33.42
C ALA A 352 5.89 -23.75 34.16
N GLY A 353 4.83 -24.56 34.23
CA GLY A 353 3.64 -24.31 35.03
C GLY A 353 2.52 -23.56 34.30
N GLU A 354 1.31 -23.68 34.84
CA GLU A 354 0.09 -23.13 34.28
C GLU A 354 0.04 -21.58 34.36
N ASP A 355 0.49 -20.99 35.47
CA ASP A 355 0.44 -19.55 35.72
C ASP A 355 1.18 -18.73 34.66
N ASN A 356 2.35 -19.21 34.23
CA ASN A 356 3.12 -18.57 33.16
C ASN A 356 2.36 -18.61 31.82
N GLY A 357 1.68 -19.73 31.55
CA GLY A 357 0.81 -19.89 30.38
C GLY A 357 -0.32 -18.87 30.40
N LYS A 358 -1.14 -18.89 31.46
CA LYS A 358 -2.29 -17.99 31.65
C LYS A 358 -1.88 -16.52 31.54
N ARG A 359 -0.77 -16.14 32.19
CA ARG A 359 -0.23 -14.78 32.14
C ARG A 359 0.16 -14.36 30.73
N GLY A 360 0.83 -15.22 29.96
CA GLY A 360 1.21 -14.92 28.58
C GLY A 360 0.00 -14.65 27.69
N TYR A 361 -1.11 -15.36 27.91
CA TYR A 361 -2.37 -15.09 27.23
C TYR A 361 -3.00 -13.77 27.66
N MET A 362 -3.10 -13.49 28.97
CA MET A 362 -3.62 -12.21 29.46
C MET A 362 -2.82 -11.00 28.94
N LEU A 363 -1.50 -11.13 28.87
CA LEU A 363 -0.63 -10.05 28.40
C LEU A 363 -0.88 -9.70 26.92
N THR A 364 -1.44 -10.61 26.14
CA THR A 364 -1.73 -10.41 24.71
C THR A 364 -2.62 -9.18 24.48
N TYR A 365 -3.66 -9.01 25.30
CA TYR A 365 -4.59 -7.88 25.21
C TYR A 365 -4.01 -6.55 25.75
N VAL A 366 -2.97 -6.63 26.58
CA VAL A 366 -2.38 -5.44 27.23
C VAL A 366 -1.27 -4.82 26.38
N ILE A 367 -0.59 -5.59 25.53
CA ILE A 367 0.57 -5.10 24.75
C ILE A 367 0.22 -3.90 23.88
N ALA A 368 -1.00 -3.82 23.34
CA ALA A 368 -1.43 -2.69 22.50
C ALA A 368 -1.34 -1.34 23.26
N TYR A 369 -1.64 -1.33 24.56
CA TYR A 369 -1.58 -0.13 25.40
C TYR A 369 -0.14 0.31 25.72
N ILE A 370 0.82 -0.61 25.63
CA ILE A 370 2.24 -0.30 25.88
C ILE A 370 2.81 0.59 24.77
N ARG A 371 2.23 0.58 23.57
CA ARG A 371 2.60 1.50 22.47
C ARG A 371 2.46 2.95 22.90
N ASP A 372 1.32 3.30 23.49
CA ASP A 372 0.99 4.68 23.85
C ASP A 372 1.91 5.16 24.99
N LEU A 373 2.20 4.28 25.96
CA LEU A 373 3.25 4.50 26.95
C LEU A 373 4.62 4.72 26.28
N GLY A 374 5.00 3.89 25.30
CA GLY A 374 6.23 4.07 24.55
C GLY A 374 6.35 5.45 23.90
N LEU A 375 5.27 5.92 23.26
CA LEU A 375 5.21 7.23 22.63
C LEU A 375 5.43 8.38 23.62
N ASP A 376 4.90 8.29 24.85
CA ASP A 376 5.12 9.30 25.89
C ASP A 376 6.61 9.41 26.30
N TYR A 377 7.36 8.32 26.15
CA TYR A 377 8.79 8.23 26.48
C TYR A 377 9.69 8.20 25.24
N GLY A 378 9.24 8.75 24.11
CA GLY A 378 10.10 8.92 22.94
C GLY A 378 10.46 7.60 22.24
N VAL A 379 9.59 6.59 22.31
CA VAL A 379 9.75 5.29 21.66
C VAL A 379 8.64 5.09 20.62
N VAL A 380 9.03 4.83 19.37
CA VAL A 380 8.11 4.32 18.35
C VAL A 380 8.12 2.80 18.41
N SER A 381 6.95 2.18 18.37
CA SER A 381 6.83 0.72 18.43
C SER A 381 5.60 0.20 17.71
N GLU A 382 5.79 -0.82 16.89
CA GLU A 382 4.67 -1.53 16.28
C GLU A 382 5.06 -2.96 15.94
N SER A 383 4.03 -3.79 15.80
CA SER A 383 4.15 -5.17 15.41
C SER A 383 3.83 -5.39 13.95
N PHE A 384 4.48 -6.39 13.37
CA PHE A 384 4.20 -6.84 12.03
C PHE A 384 4.41 -8.35 11.93
N GLU A 385 3.90 -8.97 10.88
CA GLU A 385 3.73 -10.42 10.85
C GLU A 385 3.90 -11.00 9.45
N THR A 386 4.14 -12.31 9.37
CA THR A 386 4.20 -13.06 8.11
C THR A 386 3.84 -14.53 8.33
N SER A 387 3.49 -15.23 7.25
CA SER A 387 3.46 -16.70 7.21
C SER A 387 4.65 -17.23 6.42
N VAL A 388 5.23 -18.35 6.85
CA VAL A 388 6.44 -18.91 6.22
C VAL A 388 6.48 -20.43 6.32
N PRO A 389 7.01 -21.14 5.29
CA PRO A 389 7.26 -22.59 5.36
C PRO A 389 8.18 -23.00 6.51
N TRP A 390 7.98 -24.21 7.05
CA TRP A 390 8.70 -24.70 8.24
C TRP A 390 10.23 -24.70 8.11
N ASP A 391 10.76 -24.98 6.92
CA ASP A 391 12.20 -25.02 6.65
C ASP A 391 12.85 -23.63 6.66
N ARG A 392 12.06 -22.55 6.61
CA ARG A 392 12.54 -21.17 6.57
C ARG A 392 12.29 -20.37 7.85
N VAL A 393 11.49 -20.86 8.79
CA VAL A 393 11.11 -20.14 10.03
C VAL A 393 12.33 -19.58 10.77
N ILE A 394 13.34 -20.42 11.04
CA ILE A 394 14.49 -20.03 11.86
C ILE A 394 15.33 -18.97 11.15
N ASP A 395 15.64 -19.20 9.87
CA ASP A 395 16.44 -18.27 9.07
C ASP A 395 15.72 -16.94 8.88
N LEU A 396 14.41 -16.95 8.60
CA LEU A 396 13.59 -15.76 8.49
C LEU A 396 13.60 -14.94 9.80
N CYS A 397 13.38 -15.58 10.94
CA CYS A 397 13.39 -14.90 12.25
C CYS A 397 14.74 -14.22 12.53
N ARG A 398 15.85 -14.88 12.21
CA ARG A 398 17.20 -14.33 12.40
C ARG A 398 17.45 -13.18 11.43
N ASN A 399 17.26 -13.41 10.13
CA ASN A 399 17.62 -12.46 9.08
C ASN A 399 16.81 -11.16 9.19
N VAL A 400 15.51 -11.23 9.51
CA VAL A 400 14.66 -10.06 9.71
C VAL A 400 15.12 -9.24 10.91
N LYS A 401 15.43 -9.89 12.05
CA LYS A 401 15.98 -9.20 13.22
C LYS A 401 17.32 -8.54 12.92
N ASP A 402 18.21 -9.24 12.20
CA ASP A 402 19.51 -8.69 11.79
C ASP A 402 19.36 -7.52 10.82
N ARG A 403 18.38 -7.58 9.90
CA ARG A 403 18.05 -6.50 8.98
C ARG A 403 17.60 -5.26 9.74
N ILE A 404 16.67 -5.39 10.68
CA ILE A 404 16.22 -4.27 11.53
C ILE A 404 17.41 -3.63 12.24
N GLN A 405 18.25 -4.42 12.90
CA GLN A 405 19.41 -3.89 13.62
C GLN A 405 20.37 -3.15 12.69
N ARG A 406 20.53 -3.61 11.45
CA ARG A 406 21.36 -2.96 10.43
C ARG A 406 20.77 -1.63 9.98
N GLU A 407 19.48 -1.60 9.67
CA GLU A 407 18.83 -0.37 9.21
C GLU A 407 18.76 0.68 10.32
N VAL A 408 18.56 0.27 11.57
CA VAL A 408 18.61 1.17 12.74
C VAL A 408 19.98 1.87 12.82
N ARG A 409 21.08 1.14 12.63
CA ARG A 409 22.43 1.73 12.57
C ARG A 409 22.61 2.64 11.35
N ASN A 410 22.09 2.25 10.19
CA ASN A 410 22.19 3.05 8.97
C ASN A 410 21.47 4.40 9.09
N HIS A 411 20.38 4.46 9.86
CA HIS A 411 19.64 5.69 10.13
C HIS A 411 20.22 6.49 11.31
N GLY A 412 21.40 6.13 11.82
CA GLY A 412 22.11 6.88 12.86
C GLY A 412 21.49 6.80 14.27
N ILE A 413 20.61 5.83 14.52
CA ILE A 413 19.99 5.63 15.82
C ILE A 413 21.02 5.06 16.79
N GLN A 414 21.23 5.75 17.93
CA GLN A 414 22.33 5.46 18.85
C GLN A 414 22.23 4.10 19.55
N PHE A 415 21.01 3.69 19.89
CA PHE A 415 20.76 2.46 20.65
C PHE A 415 20.23 1.34 19.75
N PRO A 416 20.59 0.08 20.01
CA PRO A 416 19.98 -1.06 19.33
C PRO A 416 18.46 -1.05 19.48
N ALA A 417 17.76 -1.43 18.42
CA ALA A 417 16.31 -1.56 18.48
C ALA A 417 15.90 -2.77 19.33
N PHE A 418 14.73 -2.68 19.94
CA PHE A 418 14.00 -3.87 20.37
C PHE A 418 13.47 -4.57 19.12
N ALA A 419 14.02 -5.75 18.80
CA ALA A 419 13.59 -6.57 17.68
C ALA A 419 13.39 -8.01 18.18
N SER A 420 12.13 -8.40 18.36
CA SER A 420 11.75 -9.71 18.89
C SER A 420 10.75 -10.40 17.98
N CYS A 421 10.74 -11.74 18.00
CA CYS A 421 9.76 -12.55 17.27
C CYS A 421 9.13 -13.63 18.14
N ARG A 422 7.93 -14.06 17.75
CA ARG A 422 7.27 -15.26 18.25
C ARG A 422 6.61 -16.03 17.12
N VAL A 423 6.53 -17.36 17.24
CA VAL A 423 5.66 -18.19 16.39
C VAL A 423 4.28 -18.23 17.04
N THR A 424 3.28 -17.65 16.38
CA THR A 424 1.92 -17.50 16.95
C THR A 424 0.94 -18.55 16.49
N GLN A 425 1.10 -19.03 15.25
CA GLN A 425 0.23 -20.04 14.64
C GLN A 425 1.07 -21.10 13.95
N SER A 426 0.56 -22.32 13.94
CA SER A 426 1.19 -23.45 13.28
C SER A 426 0.22 -24.09 12.27
N TYR A 427 0.73 -24.47 11.11
CA TYR A 427 0.01 -25.10 10.01
C TYR A 427 0.76 -26.35 9.56
N ASP A 428 0.09 -27.24 8.84
CA ASP A 428 0.73 -28.46 8.32
C ASP A 428 2.01 -28.14 7.51
N VAL A 429 1.96 -27.06 6.73
CA VAL A 429 3.02 -26.67 5.80
C VAL A 429 3.86 -25.46 6.25
N GLY A 430 3.57 -24.85 7.39
CA GLY A 430 4.30 -23.66 7.82
C GLY A 430 3.83 -23.07 9.15
N ALA A 431 4.22 -21.83 9.41
CA ALA A 431 3.90 -21.13 10.64
C ALA A 431 3.65 -19.64 10.40
N CYS A 432 2.90 -19.00 11.30
CA CYS A 432 2.85 -17.55 11.41
C CYS A 432 3.96 -17.09 12.35
N VAL A 433 4.77 -16.14 11.90
CA VAL A 433 5.78 -15.44 12.71
C VAL A 433 5.32 -14.01 12.93
N TYR A 434 5.34 -13.57 14.18
CA TYR A 434 4.92 -12.25 14.61
C TYR A 434 6.11 -11.53 15.25
N PHE A 435 6.40 -10.33 14.76
CA PHE A 435 7.51 -9.50 15.19
C PHE A 435 7.02 -8.29 15.98
N TYR A 436 7.84 -7.85 16.91
CA TYR A 436 7.75 -6.52 17.51
C TYR A 436 9.03 -5.77 17.23
N PHE A 437 8.89 -4.53 16.76
CA PHE A 437 9.97 -3.61 16.48
C PHE A 437 9.75 -2.29 17.21
N ALA A 438 10.73 -1.87 18.00
CA ALA A 438 10.71 -0.57 18.67
C ALA A 438 12.10 0.07 18.77
N PHE A 439 12.17 1.39 18.76
CA PHE A 439 13.39 2.13 19.03
C PHE A 439 13.10 3.52 19.62
N GLY A 440 14.05 4.03 20.40
CA GLY A 440 14.00 5.40 20.90
C GLY A 440 14.37 6.39 19.79
N TYR A 441 13.54 7.41 19.59
CA TYR A 441 13.68 8.33 18.45
C TYR A 441 14.27 9.71 18.81
N TYR A 442 14.87 9.84 19.99
CA TYR A 442 15.53 11.08 20.40
C TYR A 442 16.60 11.51 19.38
N GLY A 443 16.46 12.73 18.87
CA GLY A 443 17.37 13.30 17.87
C GLY A 443 16.99 13.05 16.41
N LEU A 444 15.90 12.32 16.14
CA LEU A 444 15.35 12.19 14.79
C LEU A 444 14.34 13.31 14.48
N SER A 445 14.41 13.85 13.27
CA SER A 445 13.46 14.87 12.79
C SER A 445 12.11 14.27 12.38
N ASP A 446 12.12 13.07 11.80
CA ASP A 446 10.93 12.35 11.34
C ASP A 446 10.97 10.88 11.81
N PRO A 447 10.53 10.61 13.04
CA PRO A 447 10.64 9.29 13.65
C PRO A 447 9.71 8.25 13.01
N VAL A 448 8.55 8.68 12.50
CA VAL A 448 7.56 7.80 11.87
C VAL A 448 8.04 7.37 10.49
N HIS A 449 8.49 8.30 9.66
CA HIS A 449 9.01 7.94 8.34
C HIS A 449 10.24 7.02 8.46
N THR A 450 11.10 7.27 9.45
CA THR A 450 12.23 6.40 9.77
C THR A 450 11.74 4.99 10.16
N TYR A 451 10.71 4.88 11.02
CA TYR A 451 10.10 3.60 11.36
C TYR A 451 9.56 2.88 10.13
N GLU A 452 8.76 3.56 9.29
CA GLU A 452 8.16 3.01 8.08
C GLU A 452 9.23 2.52 7.08
N SER A 453 10.33 3.27 6.92
CA SER A 453 11.46 2.87 6.08
C SER A 453 12.12 1.57 6.58
N ILE A 454 12.31 1.44 7.90
CA ILE A 454 12.91 0.25 8.50
C ILE A 454 11.94 -0.95 8.45
N GLU A 455 10.64 -0.75 8.69
CA GLU A 455 9.63 -1.82 8.54
C GLU A 455 9.54 -2.29 7.09
N ALA A 456 9.56 -1.36 6.13
CA ALA A 456 9.61 -1.65 4.71
C ALA A 456 10.82 -2.52 4.35
N ALA A 457 12.00 -2.20 4.88
CA ALA A 457 13.21 -3.01 4.69
C ALA A 457 13.10 -4.40 5.36
N ALA A 458 12.46 -4.48 6.53
CA ALA A 458 12.15 -5.74 7.20
C ALA A 458 11.15 -6.59 6.39
N ARG A 459 10.18 -5.95 5.74
CA ARG A 459 9.22 -6.60 4.84
C ARG A 459 9.90 -7.17 3.60
N ASP A 460 10.82 -6.42 2.99
CA ASP A 460 11.63 -6.91 1.88
C ASP A 460 12.45 -8.15 2.29
N GLU A 461 13.00 -8.15 3.51
CA GLU A 461 13.74 -9.29 4.06
C GLU A 461 12.83 -10.50 4.36
N ILE A 462 11.60 -10.27 4.84
CA ILE A 462 10.58 -11.31 5.00
C ILE A 462 10.35 -12.02 3.66
N ILE A 463 10.10 -11.26 2.59
CA ILE A 463 9.81 -11.80 1.26
C ILE A 463 11.04 -12.55 0.72
N ALA A 464 12.23 -11.96 0.84
CA ALA A 464 13.48 -12.59 0.42
C ALA A 464 13.79 -13.90 1.19
N SER A 465 13.32 -14.00 2.45
CA SER A 465 13.44 -15.19 3.29
C SER A 465 12.33 -16.22 3.06
N GLY A 466 11.42 -15.99 2.12
CA GLY A 466 10.32 -16.89 1.76
C GLY A 466 9.05 -16.73 2.60
N GLY A 467 8.90 -15.63 3.32
CA GLY A 467 7.67 -15.26 4.02
C GLY A 467 6.65 -14.56 3.13
N SER A 468 5.37 -14.63 3.50
CA SER A 468 4.29 -13.90 2.85
C SER A 468 4.30 -12.41 3.22
N ILE A 469 3.68 -11.57 2.39
CA ILE A 469 3.52 -10.14 2.68
C ILE A 469 2.69 -9.87 3.95
N SER A 470 1.78 -10.79 4.29
CA SER A 470 0.85 -10.71 5.42
C SER A 470 0.28 -12.11 5.65
N HIS A 471 -0.02 -12.47 6.90
CA HIS A 471 -0.84 -13.61 7.28
C HIS A 471 -2.25 -13.17 7.66
N HIS A 472 -2.41 -12.04 8.36
CA HIS A 472 -3.71 -11.62 8.89
C HIS A 472 -3.90 -10.11 9.08
N HIS A 473 -2.85 -9.28 8.98
CA HIS A 473 -3.01 -7.81 9.02
C HIS A 473 -3.63 -7.24 7.74
N GLY A 474 -3.72 -8.05 6.68
CA GLY A 474 -4.12 -7.60 5.35
C GLY A 474 -3.05 -6.76 4.66
N VAL A 475 -3.44 -6.13 3.57
CA VAL A 475 -2.59 -5.33 2.68
C VAL A 475 -2.86 -3.85 2.89
N GLY A 476 -4.14 -3.46 2.92
CA GLY A 476 -4.62 -2.08 2.97
C GLY A 476 -3.94 -1.20 1.92
N LYS A 477 -3.51 -0.02 2.35
CA LYS A 477 -2.63 0.86 1.58
C LYS A 477 -1.16 0.60 1.89
N LEU A 478 -0.85 0.18 3.12
CA LEU A 478 0.52 0.02 3.62
C LEU A 478 1.37 -0.96 2.81
N ARG A 479 0.80 -2.10 2.37
CA ARG A 479 1.56 -3.19 1.72
C ARG A 479 1.29 -3.33 0.22
N LYS A 480 0.60 -2.35 -0.34
CA LYS A 480 0.13 -2.32 -1.73
C LYS A 480 1.24 -2.55 -2.76
N ARG A 481 2.43 -1.98 -2.53
CA ARG A 481 3.57 -2.03 -3.47
C ARG A 481 4.14 -3.44 -3.72
N TRP A 482 3.90 -4.40 -2.82
CA TRP A 482 4.39 -5.78 -2.95
C TRP A 482 3.35 -6.73 -3.59
N MET A 483 2.15 -6.25 -3.89
CA MET A 483 1.05 -7.10 -4.32
C MET A 483 1.29 -7.77 -5.68
N SER A 484 1.86 -7.05 -6.66
CA SER A 484 2.20 -7.62 -7.97
C SER A 484 3.21 -8.77 -7.87
N GLN A 485 4.15 -8.70 -6.93
CA GLN A 485 5.11 -9.77 -6.65
C GLN A 485 4.48 -10.96 -5.93
N THR A 486 3.36 -10.75 -5.23
CA THR A 486 2.70 -11.76 -4.42
C THR A 486 1.69 -12.59 -5.21
N VAL A 487 0.84 -11.94 -6.01
CA VAL A 487 -0.26 -12.61 -6.74
C VAL A 487 -0.09 -12.56 -8.26
N SER A 488 1.06 -12.09 -8.76
CA SER A 488 1.34 -11.79 -10.17
C SER A 488 0.52 -10.64 -10.75
N ASP A 489 0.99 -10.03 -11.83
CA ASP A 489 0.24 -8.99 -12.56
C ASP A 489 -1.11 -9.50 -13.09
N VAL A 490 -1.18 -10.77 -13.49
CA VAL A 490 -2.43 -11.41 -13.93
C VAL A 490 -3.43 -11.50 -12.78
N GLY A 491 -2.97 -11.88 -11.58
CA GLY A 491 -3.81 -11.91 -10.38
C GLY A 491 -4.32 -10.51 -10.00
N ILE A 492 -3.47 -9.50 -10.09
CA ILE A 492 -3.89 -8.10 -9.90
C ILE A 492 -4.95 -7.70 -10.94
N ASN A 493 -4.79 -8.10 -12.20
CA ASN A 493 -5.79 -7.82 -13.24
C ASN A 493 -7.12 -8.53 -12.98
N MET A 494 -7.12 -9.74 -12.40
CA MET A 494 -8.35 -10.43 -11.98
C MET A 494 -9.06 -9.68 -10.86
N ILE A 495 -8.34 -9.27 -9.81
CA ILE A 495 -8.91 -8.49 -8.70
C ILE A 495 -9.47 -7.17 -9.24
N ARG A 496 -8.74 -6.50 -10.14
CA ARG A 496 -9.19 -5.26 -10.78
C ARG A 496 -10.46 -5.46 -11.60
N ALA A 497 -10.54 -6.50 -12.42
CA ALA A 497 -11.72 -6.78 -13.24
C ALA A 497 -12.98 -7.01 -12.37
N VAL A 498 -12.84 -7.66 -11.22
CA VAL A 498 -13.92 -7.82 -10.24
C VAL A 498 -14.34 -6.45 -9.70
N LYS A 499 -13.39 -5.64 -9.24
CA LYS A 499 -13.65 -4.29 -8.72
C LYS A 499 -14.37 -3.42 -9.75
N GLU A 500 -13.85 -3.32 -10.97
CA GLU A 500 -14.42 -2.50 -12.04
C GLU A 500 -15.84 -2.96 -12.41
N LYS A 501 -16.11 -4.27 -12.35
CA LYS A 501 -17.44 -4.79 -12.67
C LYS A 501 -18.45 -4.56 -11.55
N ILE A 502 -18.04 -4.74 -10.30
CA ILE A 502 -18.91 -4.65 -9.10
C ILE A 502 -19.09 -3.19 -8.64
N ASP A 503 -18.09 -2.34 -8.87
CA ASP A 503 -18.09 -0.94 -8.47
C ASP A 503 -17.45 -0.04 -9.55
N PRO A 504 -18.15 0.18 -10.67
CA PRO A 504 -17.61 0.90 -11.83
C PRO A 504 -17.36 2.40 -11.55
N LEU A 505 -18.11 3.01 -10.63
CA LEU A 505 -17.93 4.41 -10.24
C LEU A 505 -16.92 4.58 -9.10
N ASN A 506 -16.32 3.48 -8.63
CA ASN A 506 -15.45 3.46 -7.47
C ASN A 506 -16.10 4.21 -6.29
N ILE A 507 -17.32 3.81 -5.91
CA ILE A 507 -18.03 4.27 -4.71
C ILE A 507 -17.26 3.82 -3.46
N PHE A 508 -16.77 2.58 -3.45
CA PHE A 508 -15.94 2.02 -2.39
C PHE A 508 -14.45 2.36 -2.62
N ALA A 509 -14.11 3.65 -2.50
CA ALA A 509 -12.83 4.23 -2.90
C ALA A 509 -11.80 4.42 -1.78
N ASN A 510 -11.70 3.49 -0.82
CA ASN A 510 -10.66 3.60 0.22
C ASN A 510 -9.21 3.43 -0.30
N GLY A 511 -9.04 2.98 -1.54
CA GLY A 511 -7.74 2.88 -2.21
C GLY A 511 -6.89 1.66 -1.81
N ASN A 512 -7.47 0.65 -1.15
CA ASN A 512 -6.75 -0.53 -0.69
C ASN A 512 -6.35 -1.50 -1.83
N LEU A 513 -5.48 -2.47 -1.52
CA LEU A 513 -5.08 -3.63 -2.34
C LEU A 513 -4.20 -3.37 -3.57
N PHE A 514 -4.60 -2.52 -4.52
CA PHE A 514 -3.86 -2.33 -5.78
C PHE A 514 -4.04 -0.92 -6.36
N GLU A 515 -3.05 -0.44 -7.09
CA GLU A 515 -3.11 0.93 -7.63
C GLU A 515 -4.19 1.02 -8.69
N SER A 516 -5.08 2.00 -8.52
CA SER A 516 -5.98 2.44 -9.59
C SER A 516 -5.09 3.11 -10.64
N ASN A 517 -4.75 2.37 -11.70
CA ASN A 517 -3.93 2.93 -12.76
C ASN A 517 -4.64 4.14 -13.38
N SER A 518 -3.91 5.24 -13.52
CA SER A 518 -4.19 6.37 -14.42
C SER A 518 -4.35 5.96 -15.90
N LYS A 519 -4.17 4.66 -16.21
CA LYS A 519 -4.47 4.07 -17.52
C LYS A 519 -5.96 4.13 -17.88
N LEU A 520 -6.88 4.22 -16.91
CA LEU A 520 -8.30 4.42 -17.22
C LEU A 520 -8.55 5.82 -17.82
N PHE A 521 -8.00 6.88 -17.22
CA PHE A 521 -8.01 8.21 -17.83
C PHE A 521 -7.35 8.20 -19.22
N SER A 522 -6.22 7.50 -19.36
CA SER A 522 -5.53 7.41 -20.66
C SER A 522 -6.35 6.65 -21.71
N ALA A 523 -6.98 5.53 -21.37
CA ALA A 523 -7.75 4.71 -22.31
C ALA A 523 -9.10 5.34 -22.68
N GLU A 524 -9.76 6.01 -21.73
CA GLU A 524 -10.98 6.79 -21.96
C GLU A 524 -10.71 8.01 -22.88
N GLU A 525 -9.54 8.64 -22.75
CA GLU A 525 -9.08 9.73 -23.63
C GLU A 525 -8.34 9.25 -24.91
N GLY A 526 -8.36 7.94 -25.21
CA GLY A 526 -7.76 7.38 -26.43
C GLY A 526 -6.22 7.39 -26.50
N ILE A 527 -5.54 7.56 -25.38
CA ILE A 527 -4.08 7.55 -25.24
C ILE A 527 -3.57 6.09 -25.20
N ASN A 528 -2.92 5.68 -26.29
CA ASN A 528 -2.39 4.33 -26.45
C ASN A 528 -0.89 4.27 -26.12
N TRP A 529 -0.55 3.65 -24.99
CA TRP A 529 0.84 3.55 -24.52
C TRP A 529 1.58 2.39 -25.19
N ASN A 530 2.63 2.71 -25.97
CA ASN A 530 3.50 1.72 -26.59
C ASN A 530 4.83 1.64 -25.82
N PHE A 531 5.09 0.51 -25.17
CA PHE A 531 6.34 0.27 -24.45
C PHE A 531 7.30 -0.53 -25.33
N ILE A 532 8.59 -0.19 -25.27
CA ILE A 532 9.64 -1.01 -25.88
C ILE A 532 10.02 -2.18 -24.96
N PRO A 533 10.49 -3.31 -25.49
CA PRO A 533 10.97 -4.42 -24.68
C PRO A 533 12.08 -3.98 -23.70
N PRO A 534 12.12 -4.51 -22.47
CA PRO A 534 13.21 -4.27 -21.53
C PRO A 534 14.57 -4.58 -22.16
N ALA A 535 15.56 -3.72 -21.92
CA ALA A 535 16.92 -3.85 -22.46
C ALA A 535 17.02 -3.89 -24.01
N ALA A 536 16.01 -3.39 -24.73
CA ALA A 536 16.05 -3.21 -26.18
C ALA A 536 16.11 -1.71 -26.56
N PRO A 537 17.17 -0.99 -26.13
CA PRO A 537 17.29 0.46 -26.33
C PRO A 537 17.08 0.83 -27.80
N ASN A 538 17.61 0.03 -28.74
CA ASN A 538 17.50 0.20 -30.20
C ASN A 538 16.08 0.32 -30.78
N PHE A 539 15.03 0.07 -30.00
CA PHE A 539 13.63 0.28 -30.36
C PHE A 539 13.15 1.71 -30.06
N GLY A 540 13.97 2.52 -29.37
CA GLY A 540 13.62 3.86 -28.88
C GLY A 540 13.78 5.00 -29.89
N GLY A 541 14.38 4.76 -31.06
CA GLY A 541 14.38 5.71 -32.18
C GLY A 541 14.85 7.13 -31.82
N LEU A 542 13.93 8.10 -31.84
CA LEU A 542 14.22 9.52 -31.66
C LEU A 542 14.81 9.89 -30.29
N TRP A 543 14.32 9.30 -29.20
CA TRP A 543 14.81 9.67 -27.86
C TRP A 543 16.21 9.09 -27.60
N GLU A 544 16.56 7.95 -28.19
CA GLU A 544 17.93 7.43 -28.15
C GLU A 544 18.92 8.31 -28.90
N ALA A 545 18.53 8.79 -30.09
CA ALA A 545 19.35 9.71 -30.86
C ALA A 545 19.64 11.00 -30.07
N ASN A 546 18.64 11.49 -29.32
CA ASN A 546 18.79 12.63 -28.41
C ASN A 546 19.73 12.33 -27.23
N ILE A 547 19.59 11.17 -26.57
CA ILE A 547 20.49 10.76 -25.48
C ILE A 547 21.93 10.64 -25.99
N LYS A 548 22.12 10.06 -27.17
CA LYS A 548 23.44 9.91 -27.81
C LYS A 548 24.06 11.27 -28.15
N SER A 549 23.28 12.20 -28.72
CA SER A 549 23.75 13.57 -28.98
C SER A 549 24.11 14.29 -27.69
N MET A 550 23.25 14.24 -26.66
CA MET A 550 23.51 14.84 -25.35
C MET A 550 24.84 14.34 -24.75
N LYS A 551 25.02 13.01 -24.63
CA LYS A 551 26.24 12.43 -24.05
C LYS A 551 27.48 12.86 -24.82
N LYS A 552 27.40 12.84 -26.16
CA LYS A 552 28.51 13.24 -27.04
C LYS A 552 28.87 14.72 -26.86
N ILE A 553 27.89 15.62 -26.82
CA ILE A 553 28.13 17.06 -26.68
C ILE A 553 28.63 17.39 -25.27
N LEU A 554 28.03 16.80 -24.24
CA LEU A 554 28.44 16.95 -22.84
C LEU A 554 29.91 16.61 -22.69
N VAL A 555 30.32 15.42 -23.12
CA VAL A 555 31.74 15.01 -23.11
C VAL A 555 32.59 16.01 -23.88
N LYS A 556 32.15 16.51 -25.05
CA LYS A 556 32.92 17.44 -25.87
C LYS A 556 33.10 18.83 -25.26
N VAL A 557 32.15 19.30 -24.44
CA VAL A 557 32.24 20.60 -23.77
C VAL A 557 33.01 20.50 -22.44
N THR A 558 32.99 19.34 -21.78
CA THR A 558 33.68 19.12 -20.49
C THR A 558 35.05 18.46 -20.61
N LYS A 559 35.43 17.83 -21.75
CA LYS A 559 36.64 16.99 -21.89
C LYS A 559 37.94 17.60 -21.36
N THR A 560 38.10 18.92 -21.47
CA THR A 560 39.32 19.63 -21.08
C THR A 560 39.18 20.37 -19.75
N LYS A 561 38.13 20.08 -18.97
CA LYS A 561 37.77 20.79 -17.74
C LYS A 561 37.60 19.79 -16.60
N ILE A 562 38.03 20.17 -15.40
CA ILE A 562 37.82 19.39 -14.18
C ILE A 562 36.67 20.07 -13.44
N LEU A 563 35.54 19.38 -13.33
CA LEU A 563 34.35 19.83 -12.59
C LEU A 563 34.28 19.07 -11.27
N ASN A 564 33.89 19.74 -10.20
CA ASN A 564 33.50 19.05 -8.98
C ASN A 564 32.08 18.46 -9.10
N PHE A 565 31.63 17.72 -8.09
CA PHE A 565 30.31 17.09 -8.10
C PHE A 565 29.17 18.12 -8.28
N GLU A 566 29.19 19.22 -7.52
CA GLU A 566 28.14 20.24 -7.57
C GLU A 566 28.07 20.95 -8.93
N GLU A 567 29.22 21.24 -9.55
CA GLU A 567 29.29 21.85 -10.88
C GLU A 567 28.79 20.91 -11.97
N LEU A 568 29.17 19.63 -11.90
CA LEU A 568 28.69 18.63 -12.84
C LEU A 568 27.19 18.39 -12.67
N ASN A 569 26.72 18.26 -11.43
CA ASN A 569 25.30 18.07 -11.12
C ASN A 569 24.47 19.26 -11.63
N THR A 570 24.89 20.49 -11.30
CA THR A 570 24.25 21.72 -11.78
C THR A 570 24.21 21.77 -13.30
N LEU A 571 25.35 21.53 -13.98
CA LEU A 571 25.43 21.54 -15.43
C LEU A 571 24.51 20.48 -16.07
N VAL A 572 24.43 19.28 -15.50
CA VAL A 572 23.58 18.19 -16.01
C VAL A 572 22.10 18.52 -15.84
N VAL A 573 21.70 19.08 -14.70
CA VAL A 573 20.32 19.53 -14.46
C VAL A 573 19.93 20.68 -15.41
N GLU A 574 20.83 21.63 -15.65
CA GLU A 574 20.58 22.69 -16.64
C GLU A 574 20.49 22.16 -18.07
N ILE A 575 21.29 21.14 -18.42
CA ILE A 575 21.21 20.45 -19.70
C ILE A 575 19.90 19.69 -19.83
N GLU A 576 19.45 18.99 -18.78
CA GLU A 576 18.16 18.32 -18.76
C GLU A 576 17.03 19.31 -19.09
N ALA A 577 17.04 20.49 -18.45
CA ALA A 577 16.09 21.54 -18.74
C ALA A 577 16.16 21.98 -20.21
N ILE A 578 17.36 22.15 -20.76
CA ILE A 578 17.58 22.48 -22.18
C ILE A 578 16.91 21.46 -23.10
N LEU A 579 17.13 20.16 -22.88
CA LEU A 579 16.57 19.10 -23.72
C LEU A 579 15.05 19.07 -23.64
N ASN A 580 14.49 19.32 -22.47
CA ASN A 580 13.06 19.24 -22.19
C ASN A 580 12.28 20.53 -22.50
N SER A 581 12.97 21.62 -22.85
CA SER A 581 12.36 22.86 -23.37
C SER A 581 12.01 22.81 -24.87
N ARG A 582 12.40 21.75 -25.57
CA ARG A 582 12.27 21.69 -27.04
C ARG A 582 10.78 21.69 -27.48
N PRO A 583 10.41 22.48 -28.51
CA PRO A 583 9.07 22.45 -29.09
C PRO A 583 8.78 21.11 -29.79
N LEU A 584 7.59 20.55 -29.53
CA LEU A 584 7.10 19.30 -30.14
C LEU A 584 5.99 19.55 -31.17
N SER A 585 4.96 20.28 -30.74
CA SER A 585 3.77 20.64 -31.51
C SER A 585 3.21 21.96 -30.96
N PRO A 586 2.22 22.60 -31.61
CA PRO A 586 1.45 23.67 -30.97
C PRO A 586 0.79 23.18 -29.67
N LEU A 587 0.75 24.02 -28.64
CA LEU A 587 0.02 23.73 -27.40
C LEU A 587 -1.49 23.91 -27.57
N SER A 588 -1.89 24.86 -28.42
CA SER A 588 -3.27 25.22 -28.69
C SER A 588 -3.54 25.32 -30.19
N VAL A 589 -4.81 25.07 -30.55
CA VAL A 589 -5.36 25.30 -31.90
C VAL A 589 -5.62 26.79 -32.18
N ASP A 590 -5.55 27.65 -31.17
CA ASP A 590 -5.71 29.10 -31.33
C ASP A 590 -4.59 29.67 -32.23
N PRO A 591 -4.92 30.30 -33.36
CA PRO A 591 -3.93 30.87 -34.28
C PRO A 591 -3.15 32.07 -33.72
N THR A 592 -3.58 32.64 -32.58
CA THR A 592 -2.89 33.73 -31.88
C THR A 592 -1.91 33.21 -30.83
N ASP A 593 -2.06 31.96 -30.38
CA ASP A 593 -1.14 31.32 -29.45
C ASP A 593 0.11 30.82 -30.18
N LEU A 594 1.27 31.24 -29.67
CA LEU A 594 2.59 30.85 -30.16
C LEU A 594 3.29 29.86 -29.21
N GLN A 595 2.64 29.42 -28.13
CA GLN A 595 3.22 28.48 -27.19
C GLN A 595 3.28 27.06 -27.78
N PRO A 596 4.45 26.39 -27.66
CA PRO A 596 4.57 25.00 -28.06
C PRO A 596 4.26 24.08 -26.88
N LEU A 597 3.77 22.89 -27.20
CA LEU A 597 3.89 21.74 -26.31
C LEU A 597 5.36 21.31 -26.25
N THR A 598 5.87 21.04 -25.05
CA THR A 598 7.26 20.64 -24.80
C THR A 598 7.29 19.41 -23.88
N PRO A 599 8.38 18.62 -23.86
CA PRO A 599 8.53 17.53 -22.90
C PRO A 599 8.35 17.96 -21.43
N GLY A 600 8.76 19.19 -21.09
CA GLY A 600 8.55 19.77 -19.75
C GLY A 600 7.08 19.73 -19.31
N HIS A 601 6.13 19.94 -20.21
CA HIS A 601 4.69 19.88 -19.88
C HIS A 601 4.26 18.50 -19.38
N PHE A 602 4.88 17.42 -19.89
CA PHE A 602 4.60 16.06 -19.43
C PHE A 602 5.33 15.70 -18.14
N LEU A 603 6.49 16.32 -17.89
CA LEU A 603 7.32 16.01 -16.72
C LEU A 603 6.93 16.80 -15.47
N VAL A 604 6.58 18.07 -15.62
CA VAL A 604 6.33 19.00 -14.50
C VAL A 604 5.09 19.88 -14.69
N GLY A 605 4.26 19.60 -15.71
CA GLY A 605 3.00 20.33 -15.96
C GLY A 605 3.15 21.71 -16.61
N SER A 606 4.36 22.13 -16.97
CA SER A 606 4.62 23.43 -17.64
C SER A 606 5.90 23.41 -18.48
N SER A 607 6.11 24.42 -19.32
CA SER A 607 7.38 24.59 -20.03
C SER A 607 8.50 24.96 -19.06
N LEU A 608 9.68 24.35 -19.23
CA LEU A 608 10.88 24.74 -18.49
C LEU A 608 11.40 26.08 -19.06
N LEU A 609 11.31 27.14 -18.25
CA LEU A 609 11.73 28.49 -18.61
C LEU A 609 13.07 28.83 -17.96
N SER A 610 13.91 29.59 -18.67
CA SER A 610 15.05 30.26 -18.04
C SER A 610 14.58 31.52 -17.35
N PHE A 611 15.13 31.82 -16.17
CA PHE A 611 15.08 33.19 -15.64
C PHE A 611 15.86 34.13 -16.57
N THR A 612 15.37 35.37 -16.72
CA THR A 612 16.16 36.45 -17.31
C THR A 612 17.24 36.80 -16.31
N GLU A 613 18.51 36.54 -16.63
CA GLU A 613 19.62 37.00 -15.81
C GLU A 613 19.55 38.53 -15.73
N GLN A 614 19.16 39.07 -14.58
CA GLN A 614 19.34 40.49 -14.31
C GLN A 614 20.83 40.76 -14.26
N ASN A 615 21.30 41.81 -14.94
CA ASN A 615 22.62 42.37 -14.73
C ASN A 615 22.70 42.91 -13.29
N THR A 616 22.89 42.02 -12.33
CA THR A 616 23.20 42.39 -10.96
C THR A 616 24.62 42.94 -10.95
N ALA A 617 24.84 44.08 -10.30
CA ALA A 617 26.13 44.73 -10.17
C ALA A 617 27.15 43.94 -9.30
N VAL A 618 26.84 42.68 -8.99
CA VAL A 618 27.64 41.81 -8.11
C VAL A 618 28.37 40.78 -8.97
N SER A 619 29.69 40.76 -8.86
CA SER A 619 30.56 39.80 -9.54
C SER A 619 30.19 38.36 -9.13
N LEU A 620 29.60 37.61 -10.07
CA LEU A 620 29.43 36.16 -9.92
C LEU A 620 30.79 35.49 -9.69
N SER A 621 30.82 34.40 -8.92
CA SER A 621 32.07 33.65 -8.74
C SER A 621 32.58 33.14 -10.09
N SER A 622 33.91 33.07 -10.26
CA SER A 622 34.54 32.56 -11.49
C SER A 622 34.05 31.15 -11.85
N ARG A 623 33.64 30.36 -10.85
CA ARG A 623 33.08 29.01 -10.99
C ARG A 623 31.68 28.99 -11.59
N TRP A 624 30.78 29.87 -11.14
CA TRP A 624 29.44 29.98 -11.72
C TRP A 624 29.50 30.46 -13.17
N SER A 625 30.31 31.49 -13.44
CA SER A 625 30.57 31.96 -14.82
C SER A 625 31.11 30.83 -15.70
N HIS A 626 31.94 29.95 -15.13
CA HIS A 626 32.45 28.78 -15.83
C HIS A 626 31.34 27.76 -16.19
N VAL A 627 30.43 27.45 -15.26
CA VAL A 627 29.29 26.55 -15.53
C VAL A 627 28.35 27.13 -16.58
N GLN A 628 28.05 28.44 -16.50
CA GLN A 628 27.22 29.11 -17.51
C GLN A 628 27.87 29.15 -18.90
N ASP A 629 29.19 29.31 -18.99
CA ASP A 629 29.94 29.18 -20.26
C ASP A 629 29.83 27.76 -20.85
N LEU A 630 29.90 26.72 -20.00
CA LEU A 630 29.73 25.33 -20.44
C LEU A 630 28.30 25.04 -20.91
N LYS A 631 27.30 25.53 -20.18
CA LYS A 631 25.88 25.46 -20.57
C LYS A 631 25.62 26.16 -21.90
N SER A 632 26.14 27.38 -22.09
CA SER A 632 26.02 28.12 -23.34
C SER A 632 26.67 27.36 -24.51
N LYS A 633 27.89 26.84 -24.32
CA LYS A 633 28.57 26.00 -25.33
C LYS A 633 27.80 24.71 -25.65
N PHE A 634 27.18 24.10 -24.64
CA PHE A 634 26.31 22.94 -24.85
C PHE A 634 25.10 23.33 -25.69
N TRP A 635 24.36 24.37 -25.28
CA TRP A 635 23.18 24.87 -25.98
C TRP A 635 23.47 25.18 -27.45
N ASP A 636 24.53 25.95 -27.73
CA ASP A 636 24.88 26.34 -29.09
C ASP A 636 25.15 25.13 -29.99
N ARG A 637 25.79 24.10 -29.46
CA ARG A 637 26.09 22.88 -30.21
C ARG A 637 24.84 22.02 -30.37
N TRP A 638 24.11 21.81 -29.29
CA TRP A 638 22.95 20.91 -29.26
C TRP A 638 21.77 21.48 -30.05
N SER A 639 21.42 22.74 -29.86
CA SER A 639 20.34 23.39 -30.62
C SER A 639 20.60 23.34 -32.13
N ARG A 640 21.84 23.58 -32.56
CA ARG A 640 22.23 23.43 -33.98
C ARG A 640 22.14 22.00 -34.48
N GLU A 641 22.63 21.01 -33.72
CA GLU A 641 22.51 19.59 -34.08
C GLU A 641 21.04 19.15 -34.17
N TYR A 642 20.21 19.55 -33.19
CA TYR A 642 18.79 19.23 -33.14
C TYR A 642 18.01 19.87 -34.30
N LEU A 643 18.20 21.17 -34.55
CA LEU A 643 17.57 21.87 -35.68
C LEU A 643 18.00 21.28 -37.03
N GLN A 644 19.23 20.80 -37.16
CA GLN A 644 19.69 20.08 -38.36
C GLN A 644 19.02 18.71 -38.49
N GLN A 645 18.80 17.98 -37.39
CA GLN A 645 18.07 16.71 -37.40
C GLN A 645 16.63 16.89 -37.87
N LEU A 646 15.93 17.95 -37.43
CA LEU A 646 14.58 18.28 -37.92
C LEU A 646 14.54 18.62 -39.42
N GLN A 647 15.66 19.05 -39.99
CA GLN A 647 15.80 19.35 -41.43
C GLN A 647 16.42 18.19 -42.24
N GLN A 648 16.75 17.03 -41.63
CA GLN A 648 17.40 15.93 -42.36
C GLN A 648 16.48 15.36 -43.45
N ARG A 649 16.81 15.66 -44.70
CA ARG A 649 16.20 15.04 -45.89
C ARG A 649 16.61 13.58 -45.97
N GLN A 650 15.69 12.66 -45.70
CA GLN A 650 15.88 11.27 -46.12
C GLN A 650 15.99 11.23 -47.66
N LYS A 651 16.92 10.41 -48.19
CA LYS A 651 17.21 10.29 -49.63
C LYS A 651 15.91 10.25 -50.44
N TRP A 652 15.76 11.24 -51.33
CA TRP A 652 14.66 11.51 -52.26
C TRP A 652 13.97 10.26 -52.82
N LYS A 653 13.02 9.70 -52.08
CA LYS A 653 12.10 8.66 -52.59
C LYS A 653 10.64 9.11 -52.59
N ASN A 654 10.25 10.05 -51.72
CA ASN A 654 8.87 10.56 -51.61
C ASN A 654 8.81 12.10 -51.60
N PRO A 655 7.82 12.73 -52.26
CA PRO A 655 7.55 14.17 -52.15
C PRO A 655 7.15 14.53 -50.71
N GLN A 656 7.63 15.67 -50.21
CA GLN A 656 7.24 16.20 -48.88
C GLN A 656 6.11 17.23 -49.04
N PRO A 657 5.15 17.30 -48.10
CA PRO A 657 4.11 18.32 -48.12
C PRO A 657 4.70 19.73 -47.99
N ASN A 658 4.13 20.71 -48.71
CA ASN A 658 4.41 22.12 -48.47
C ASN A 658 3.91 22.54 -47.08
N LEU A 659 4.63 23.47 -46.44
CA LEU A 659 4.12 24.17 -45.25
C LEU A 659 2.83 24.93 -45.59
N LYS A 660 1.90 25.01 -44.64
CA LYS A 660 0.58 25.60 -44.80
C LYS A 660 0.43 26.86 -43.95
N GLU A 661 -0.54 27.68 -44.32
CA GLU A 661 -0.99 28.77 -43.46
C GLU A 661 -1.55 28.19 -42.16
N GLY A 662 -1.16 28.77 -41.03
CA GLY A 662 -1.50 28.28 -39.69
C GLY A 662 -0.42 27.44 -39.00
N ASP A 663 0.56 26.89 -39.73
CA ASP A 663 1.61 26.05 -39.14
C ASP A 663 2.49 26.85 -38.16
N LEU A 664 2.70 26.31 -36.96
CA LEU A 664 3.69 26.82 -36.00
C LEU A 664 5.08 26.28 -36.37
N VAL A 665 6.06 27.17 -36.47
CA VAL A 665 7.40 26.86 -36.94
C VAL A 665 8.47 27.51 -36.07
N ILE A 666 9.67 26.91 -36.06
CA ILE A 666 10.86 27.49 -35.42
C ILE A 666 11.62 28.35 -36.45
N LEU A 667 11.94 29.58 -36.07
CA LEU A 667 12.78 30.47 -36.87
C LEU A 667 14.26 30.15 -36.64
N LYS A 668 15.02 29.89 -37.71
CA LYS A 668 16.48 29.63 -37.67
C LYS A 668 17.28 30.92 -37.50
N ASP A 669 17.02 31.61 -36.40
CA ASP A 669 17.68 32.82 -35.92
C ASP A 669 18.36 32.53 -34.57
N ASP A 670 19.25 33.41 -34.10
CA ASP A 670 20.02 33.17 -32.86
C ASP A 670 19.09 32.97 -31.64
N HIS A 671 19.12 31.78 -31.03
CA HIS A 671 18.28 31.37 -29.92
C HIS A 671 19.08 31.38 -28.62
N LYS A 672 18.47 31.84 -27.52
CA LYS A 672 19.05 31.71 -26.19
C LYS A 672 18.66 30.38 -25.55
N PRO A 673 19.44 29.83 -24.60
CA PRO A 673 19.05 28.65 -23.85
C PRO A 673 17.61 28.73 -23.34
N LEU A 674 16.84 27.65 -23.54
CA LEU A 674 15.42 27.53 -23.16
C LEU A 674 14.46 28.49 -23.90
N GLN A 675 14.94 29.27 -24.89
CA GLN A 675 14.15 30.26 -25.62
C GLN A 675 14.17 30.02 -27.13
N TRP A 676 13.17 29.26 -27.59
CA TRP A 676 12.96 29.00 -29.01
C TRP A 676 12.17 30.14 -29.65
N LYS A 677 12.67 30.69 -30.76
CA LYS A 677 11.96 31.73 -31.52
C LYS A 677 10.93 31.04 -32.41
N LEU A 678 9.67 31.19 -32.04
CA LEU A 678 8.54 30.59 -32.72
C LEU A 678 7.80 31.62 -33.55
N ALA A 679 7.20 31.17 -34.64
CA ALA A 679 6.38 31.98 -35.50
C ALA A 679 5.28 31.13 -36.12
N ARG A 680 4.15 31.75 -36.45
CA ARG A 680 3.06 31.08 -37.18
C ARG A 680 3.02 31.57 -38.62
N ILE A 681 2.86 30.66 -39.59
CA ILE A 681 2.78 31.04 -41.00
C ILE A 681 1.43 31.72 -41.25
N LYS A 682 1.46 32.97 -41.70
CA LYS A 682 0.27 33.72 -42.10
C LYS A 682 -0.05 33.56 -43.57
N LYS A 683 0.99 33.52 -44.41
CA LYS A 683 0.83 33.39 -45.86
C LYS A 683 1.98 32.61 -46.48
N THR A 684 1.67 31.76 -47.45
CA THR A 684 2.68 31.02 -48.23
C THR A 684 2.85 31.63 -49.62
N ILE A 685 4.09 31.70 -50.10
CA ILE A 685 4.43 32.25 -51.43
C ILE A 685 5.15 31.15 -52.23
N PRO A 686 4.42 30.42 -53.09
CA PRO A 686 4.99 29.38 -53.93
C PRO A 686 5.75 29.93 -55.14
N GLY A 687 6.75 29.16 -55.60
CA GLY A 687 7.43 29.39 -56.87
C GLY A 687 6.63 28.89 -58.08
N PRO A 688 7.15 29.05 -59.31
CA PRO A 688 6.51 28.59 -60.54
C PRO A 688 6.28 27.07 -60.60
N ASP A 689 6.99 26.31 -59.78
CA ASP A 689 6.90 24.85 -59.62
C ASP A 689 5.88 24.42 -58.54
N GLY A 690 5.12 25.36 -57.97
CA GLY A 690 4.14 25.09 -56.91
C GLY A 690 4.75 24.80 -55.53
N LEU A 691 6.07 24.91 -55.37
CA LEU A 691 6.76 24.69 -54.10
C LEU A 691 6.85 25.99 -53.31
N VAL A 692 6.53 25.96 -52.02
CA VAL A 692 6.68 27.12 -51.13
C VAL A 692 8.16 27.47 -51.02
N ARG A 693 8.53 28.73 -51.33
CA ARG A 693 9.93 29.22 -51.24
C ARG A 693 10.09 30.36 -50.25
N VAL A 694 9.03 31.14 -50.05
CA VAL A 694 8.97 32.26 -49.11
C VAL A 694 7.67 32.15 -48.31
N VAL A 695 7.73 32.51 -47.03
CA VAL A 695 6.56 32.57 -46.14
C VAL A 695 6.52 33.91 -45.41
N GLU A 696 5.32 34.41 -45.18
CA GLU A 696 5.05 35.49 -44.24
C GLU A 696 4.72 34.87 -42.88
N VAL A 697 5.45 35.26 -41.85
CA VAL A 697 5.35 34.67 -40.50
C VAL A 697 5.01 35.74 -39.47
N GLN A 698 4.10 35.40 -38.55
CA GLN A 698 3.76 36.20 -37.39
C GLN A 698 4.60 35.76 -36.19
N THR A 699 5.33 36.69 -35.60
CA THR A 699 6.05 36.51 -34.33
C THR A 699 5.41 37.37 -33.23
N SER A 700 5.87 37.22 -31.98
CA SER A 700 5.53 38.14 -30.89
C SER A 700 5.88 39.60 -31.18
N ASN A 701 6.84 39.84 -32.08
CA ASN A 701 7.39 41.16 -32.39
C ASN A 701 6.84 41.73 -33.71
N GLY A 702 5.87 41.06 -34.35
CA GLY A 702 5.25 41.49 -35.61
C GLY A 702 5.40 40.51 -36.77
N LEU A 703 5.01 40.98 -37.96
CA LEU A 703 5.00 40.25 -39.24
C LEU A 703 6.33 40.39 -39.97
N PHE A 704 6.85 39.27 -40.47
CA PHE A 704 8.11 39.23 -41.20
C PHE A 704 8.04 38.28 -42.40
N LEU A 705 8.70 38.66 -43.50
CA LEU A 705 8.96 37.74 -44.61
C LEU A 705 10.24 36.92 -44.35
N ARG A 706 10.19 35.62 -44.59
CA ARG A 706 11.32 34.69 -44.40
C ARG A 706 11.40 33.68 -45.55
N ALA A 707 12.62 33.41 -45.99
CA ALA A 707 12.90 32.33 -46.94
C ALA A 707 12.77 30.97 -46.25
N MET A 708 12.37 29.94 -47.00
CA MET A 708 12.14 28.59 -46.45
C MET A 708 13.34 27.97 -45.75
N ASN A 709 14.57 28.29 -46.16
CA ASN A 709 15.79 27.80 -45.49
C ASN A 709 15.99 28.34 -44.07
N ARG A 710 15.23 29.38 -43.67
CA ARG A 710 15.18 29.96 -42.32
C ARG A 710 14.03 29.43 -41.47
N ILE A 711 13.22 28.52 -41.99
CA ILE A 711 12.05 27.97 -41.32
C ILE A 711 12.27 26.49 -41.02
N ILE A 712 11.89 26.07 -39.82
CA ILE A 712 12.01 24.69 -39.36
C ILE A 712 10.63 24.24 -38.87
N PRO A 713 10.01 23.23 -39.50
CA PRO A 713 8.76 22.66 -39.00
C PRO A 713 8.96 21.99 -37.64
N LEU A 714 7.90 21.98 -36.84
CA LEU A 714 7.87 21.21 -35.61
C LEU A 714 7.87 19.69 -35.91
N PRO A 715 8.47 18.87 -35.01
CA PRO A 715 8.66 17.44 -35.23
C PRO A 715 7.35 16.64 -35.31
N ILE A 716 6.27 17.14 -34.72
CA ILE A 716 4.94 16.52 -34.78
C ILE A 716 4.03 17.52 -35.48
N GLN A 717 3.57 17.15 -36.69
CA GLN A 717 2.51 17.87 -37.41
C GLN A 717 1.15 17.28 -37.01
N ASP A 718 0.08 18.07 -37.07
CA ASP A 718 -1.28 17.54 -36.95
C ASP A 718 -1.52 16.51 -38.05
N VAL A 719 -1.40 15.24 -37.68
CA VAL A 719 -1.79 14.13 -38.53
C VAL A 719 -3.26 13.90 -38.24
N GLY A 720 -4.12 14.12 -39.25
CA GLY A 720 -5.43 13.48 -39.26
C GLY A 720 -5.30 11.97 -38.99
N PRO A 721 -6.38 11.27 -38.61
CA PRO A 721 -6.31 9.95 -37.97
C PRO A 721 -5.31 9.04 -38.68
N MET A 722 -4.20 8.73 -38.00
CA MET A 722 -3.15 7.88 -38.54
C MET A 722 -3.71 6.47 -38.74
N SER A 723 -3.67 5.99 -39.98
CA SER A 723 -3.77 4.56 -40.25
C SER A 723 -2.62 3.85 -39.53
N ASN A 724 -2.96 2.87 -38.69
CA ASN A 724 -2.03 2.06 -37.91
C ASN A 724 -0.87 1.55 -38.77
N GLY A 725 0.31 2.14 -38.58
CA GLY A 725 1.57 1.69 -39.18
C GLY A 725 2.09 0.42 -38.50
N GLY A 726 1.39 -0.70 -38.69
CA GLY A 726 2.05 -2.00 -38.75
C GLY A 726 2.86 -2.06 -40.04
N ARG A 727 4.02 -2.71 -40.02
CA ARG A 727 4.62 -3.15 -41.28
C ARG A 727 3.60 -4.05 -41.96
N ASP A 728 3.10 -3.65 -43.12
CA ASP A 728 2.36 -4.53 -44.02
C ASP A 728 3.24 -5.76 -44.26
N VAL A 729 2.89 -6.85 -43.59
CA VAL A 729 3.32 -8.19 -43.99
C VAL A 729 2.48 -8.47 -45.22
N ALA A 730 3.12 -8.51 -46.38
CA ALA A 730 2.50 -8.77 -47.66
C ALA A 730 1.48 -9.92 -47.55
N GLU A 731 0.22 -9.64 -47.90
CA GLU A 731 -0.75 -10.69 -48.17
C GLU A 731 -0.22 -11.57 -49.32
N PRO A 732 -0.29 -12.91 -49.21
CA PRO A 732 0.02 -13.76 -50.34
C PRO A 732 -1.09 -13.61 -51.38
N ALA A 733 -0.68 -13.25 -52.59
CA ALA A 733 -1.52 -13.19 -53.76
C ALA A 733 -2.32 -14.51 -53.94
N GLN A 734 -3.65 -14.42 -53.91
CA GLN A 734 -4.50 -15.46 -54.47
C GLN A 734 -4.36 -15.41 -56.00
N GLU A 735 -3.62 -16.37 -56.55
CA GLU A 735 -3.65 -16.67 -57.97
C GLU A 735 -5.04 -17.15 -58.38
N LEU A 736 -5.70 -16.33 -59.20
CA LEU A 736 -6.72 -16.77 -60.14
C LEU A 736 -6.09 -17.67 -61.20
N LYS A 737 -6.36 -18.98 -61.15
CA LYS A 737 -6.36 -19.86 -62.34
C LYS A 737 -7.45 -20.94 -62.24
N SER A 738 -8.38 -20.83 -63.20
CA SER A 738 -9.36 -21.80 -63.73
C SER A 738 -10.30 -22.49 -62.76
#